data_AF-A0A496RK83-F1
#
_entry.id   AF-A0A496RK83-F1
#
_cell.length_a   1.000
_cell.length_b   1.000
_cell.length_c   1.000
_cell.angle_alpha   90.00
_cell.angle_beta   90.00
_cell.angle_gamma   90.00
#
_symmetry.space_group_name_H-M   'P 1'
#
loop_
_entity.id
_entity.type
_entity.pdbx_description
1 polymer ?
#
loop_
_entity_poly.entity_id
_entity_poly.type
_entity_poly.pdbx_seq_one_letter_code
_entity_poly.pdbx_strand_id
1 'polypeptide(L)'
;MKKLFLTLIFVSLLVSKCFAAIYYLDYENGDDSNDGSSWANAWKTITSGATAIRIAPGDIIRIAKSPAPVSIGDATWTNLSKTVTLTSAQTATIELCETAWVASTNVTATTSSTEKEGNYSASLAIGSDFTTGKVAYKSFTTLDLSAYQKISLWIRNSIVISANYLKVVLCSDTTGDTIVDTFYIPAIPSTNRYLPLTLTKDGGGNLGSSIQSIAVYADTDPMTPTLLLDNIIACTTNGLNLQSLISKNSSEQGGTEGWYGIQSIVGITVKLDTDTNREANSGRGYSGTTETITTYKRETIKTAMASSSTKQVQAVQDSGTSGNNIEFQGGWDTATTVQDGETFFDGLNGYGYGIYVSGKHNVTFNHLNVCRYYTGIVYYNNSCNNTIDTLTSTNNNSSVGIYYNSSHHNTINNLINVSNNSSYGISFGSAQNNTIITLTNLNNNNSYGIYFYSSSYNKIKTISNARNNYGYAIYFASHSSNNYIYSLSTEDNSSKGIINGYGRNYLFNALIAEAQEVGGLVSFVNSRLFSQKHDQTADNHIIFTDGGQIHSEGTVRHTALGIAWRLDVTSANRNLDYPLDLKIARVACTANNQVTVKTWFRRSNTGLTMKLVCRGKQIAGVDNDVIDEMTAAADTWEELSISFTPTEAGVVEIEAWAYGGITYSGYVDDMTITVAGGNPTLTNMDYVFQAQPAVMDTGAASGGDGGSVIGWVDVQ
;
A
#
# COMPACT_ATOMS: atom_id res chain seq x y z
N MET A 1 -5.64 20.18 -58.04
CA MET A 1 -6.34 20.82 -56.90
C MET A 1 -6.89 19.82 -55.87
N LYS A 2 -7.78 18.86 -56.21
CA LYS A 2 -8.31 17.90 -55.21
C LYS A 2 -7.26 17.05 -54.45
N LYS A 3 -6.20 16.56 -55.13
CA LYS A 3 -5.09 15.86 -54.47
C LYS A 3 -4.28 16.75 -53.52
N LEU A 4 -4.02 18.00 -53.93
CA LEU A 4 -3.27 18.97 -53.12
C LEU A 4 -4.05 19.38 -51.86
N PHE A 5 -5.38 19.51 -51.98
CA PHE A 5 -6.28 19.80 -50.84
C PHE A 5 -6.36 18.61 -49.87
N LEU A 6 -6.40 17.38 -50.38
CA LEU A 6 -6.40 16.17 -49.56
C LEU A 6 -5.05 15.98 -48.83
N THR A 7 -3.93 16.27 -49.50
CA THR A 7 -2.59 16.24 -48.90
C THR A 7 -2.40 17.37 -47.87
N LEU A 8 -2.93 18.58 -48.10
CA LEU A 8 -2.87 19.66 -47.10
C LEU A 8 -3.73 19.33 -45.86
N ILE A 9 -4.90 18.73 -46.04
CA ILE A 9 -5.74 18.26 -44.92
C ILE A 9 -5.02 17.15 -44.15
N PHE A 10 -4.42 16.17 -44.85
CA PHE A 10 -3.63 15.11 -44.20
C PHE A 10 -2.41 15.68 -43.45
N VAL A 11 -1.66 16.60 -44.06
CA VAL A 11 -0.51 17.24 -43.41
C VAL A 11 -0.96 18.11 -42.24
N SER A 12 -2.07 18.84 -42.33
CA SER A 12 -2.65 19.60 -41.21
C SER A 12 -3.12 18.70 -40.06
N LEU A 13 -3.71 17.54 -40.36
CA LEU A 13 -4.11 16.53 -39.35
C LEU A 13 -2.90 15.82 -38.73
N LEU A 14 -1.82 15.61 -39.50
CA LEU A 14 -0.56 15.05 -39.00
C LEU A 14 0.24 16.05 -38.16
N VAL A 15 0.27 17.33 -38.54
CA VAL A 15 0.99 18.38 -37.81
C VAL A 15 0.23 18.83 -36.55
N SER A 16 -1.11 18.77 -36.55
CA SER A 16 -1.94 19.01 -35.36
C SER A 16 -1.74 17.97 -34.24
N LYS A 17 -1.24 16.77 -34.55
CA LYS A 17 -0.92 15.73 -33.57
C LYS A 17 0.52 15.80 -33.04
N CYS A 18 1.27 16.84 -33.43
CA CYS A 18 2.70 16.97 -33.10
C CYS A 18 2.96 17.89 -31.89
N PHE A 19 1.91 18.46 -31.28
CA PHE A 19 2.01 19.25 -30.05
C PHE A 19 1.13 18.63 -28.97
N ALA A 20 1.68 18.50 -27.77
CA ALA A 20 0.94 18.13 -26.56
C ALA A 20 -0.29 19.05 -26.39
N ALA A 21 -1.49 18.49 -26.39
CA ALA A 21 -2.71 19.23 -26.10
C ALA A 21 -2.96 19.27 -24.58
N ILE A 22 -3.62 20.33 -24.12
CA ILE A 22 -4.07 20.44 -22.73
C ILE A 22 -5.59 20.32 -22.73
N TYR A 23 -6.11 19.36 -21.97
CA TYR A 23 -7.52 19.13 -21.75
C TYR A 23 -7.90 19.38 -20.29
N TYR A 24 -9.19 19.63 -20.06
CA TYR A 24 -9.74 20.00 -18.75
C TYR A 24 -10.86 19.05 -18.34
N LEU A 25 -10.88 18.71 -17.06
CA LEU A 25 -11.85 17.78 -16.47
C LEU A 25 -12.35 18.30 -15.11
N ASP A 26 -13.65 18.52 -15.00
CA ASP A 26 -14.35 18.96 -13.80
C ASP A 26 -15.52 18.00 -13.50
N TYR A 27 -15.44 17.26 -12.40
CA TYR A 27 -16.48 16.29 -12.02
C TYR A 27 -17.79 16.96 -11.59
N GLU A 28 -17.73 18.19 -11.08
CA GLU A 28 -18.89 18.92 -10.60
C GLU A 28 -19.64 19.52 -11.79
N ASN A 29 -18.94 20.33 -12.60
CA ASN A 29 -19.58 21.15 -13.64
C ASN A 29 -19.38 20.65 -15.07
N GLY A 30 -18.51 19.66 -15.31
CA GLY A 30 -18.20 19.14 -16.64
C GLY A 30 -19.28 18.23 -17.22
N ASP A 31 -19.19 18.00 -18.53
CA ASP A 31 -20.01 17.10 -19.33
C ASP A 31 -19.12 16.33 -20.32
N ASP A 32 -19.25 15.00 -20.37
CA ASP A 32 -18.40 14.16 -21.25
C ASP A 32 -18.69 14.37 -22.75
N SER A 33 -19.78 15.04 -23.10
CA SER A 33 -20.08 15.48 -24.45
C SER A 33 -19.31 16.74 -24.87
N ASN A 34 -18.78 17.53 -23.92
CA ASN A 34 -17.94 18.70 -24.21
C ASN A 34 -16.61 18.32 -24.83
N ASP A 35 -15.88 19.24 -25.45
CA ASP A 35 -14.62 18.96 -26.16
C ASP A 35 -13.35 18.92 -25.28
N GLY A 36 -13.44 19.34 -24.01
CA GLY A 36 -12.33 19.35 -23.06
C GLY A 36 -11.35 20.52 -23.24
N SER A 37 -11.64 21.48 -24.11
CA SER A 37 -10.70 22.55 -24.52
C SER A 37 -10.48 23.67 -23.49
N SER A 38 -11.36 23.78 -22.50
CA SER A 38 -11.31 24.79 -21.43
C SER A 38 -12.09 24.31 -20.21
N TRP A 39 -11.97 25.00 -19.06
CA TRP A 39 -12.81 24.72 -17.88
C TRP A 39 -14.32 24.85 -18.16
N ALA A 40 -14.73 25.77 -19.03
CA ALA A 40 -16.14 25.94 -19.41
C ALA A 40 -16.67 24.78 -20.27
N ASN A 41 -15.79 24.14 -21.04
CA ASN A 41 -16.09 22.98 -21.87
C ASN A 41 -15.36 21.73 -21.34
N ALA A 42 -15.20 21.60 -20.03
CA ALA A 42 -14.47 20.50 -19.42
C ALA A 42 -15.25 19.18 -19.56
N TRP A 43 -14.51 18.07 -19.65
CA TRP A 43 -15.08 16.73 -19.50
C TRP A 43 -15.50 16.48 -18.06
N LYS A 44 -16.40 15.52 -17.85
CA LYS A 44 -16.87 15.14 -16.52
C LYS A 44 -16.04 14.01 -15.91
N THR A 45 -15.61 13.04 -16.72
CA THR A 45 -14.99 11.81 -16.24
C THR A 45 -13.76 11.40 -17.05
N ILE A 46 -12.82 10.72 -16.40
CA ILE A 46 -11.65 10.15 -17.06
C ILE A 46 -12.10 9.11 -18.10
N THR A 47 -13.03 8.24 -17.72
CA THR A 47 -13.47 7.11 -18.53
C THR A 47 -14.14 7.52 -19.84
N SER A 48 -15.08 8.47 -19.81
CA SER A 48 -15.90 8.81 -20.97
C SER A 48 -15.47 10.13 -21.63
N GLY A 49 -14.80 11.02 -20.89
CA GLY A 49 -14.20 12.23 -21.41
C GLY A 49 -12.93 11.93 -22.20
N ALA A 50 -11.91 11.43 -21.50
CA ALA A 50 -10.56 11.19 -22.03
C ALA A 50 -10.44 9.83 -22.74
N THR A 51 -11.25 9.61 -23.77
CA THR A 51 -11.23 8.36 -24.56
C THR A 51 -10.07 8.32 -25.56
N ALA A 52 -9.66 7.12 -25.99
CA ALA A 52 -8.53 6.93 -26.91
C ALA A 52 -8.67 7.59 -28.30
N ILE A 53 -9.89 7.99 -28.69
CA ILE A 53 -10.10 8.76 -29.93
C ILE A 53 -9.92 10.27 -29.74
N ARG A 54 -9.80 10.73 -28.48
CA ARG A 54 -9.81 12.14 -28.07
C ARG A 54 -8.52 12.61 -27.42
N ILE A 55 -7.71 11.67 -26.93
CA ILE A 55 -6.38 11.94 -26.39
C ILE A 55 -5.33 11.21 -27.23
N ALA A 56 -4.08 11.61 -27.07
CA ALA A 56 -2.92 11.06 -27.75
C ALA A 56 -1.66 11.16 -26.86
N PRO A 57 -0.59 10.42 -27.18
CA PRO A 57 0.69 10.53 -26.48
C PRO A 57 1.20 11.98 -26.37
N GLY A 58 1.60 12.40 -25.17
CA GLY A 58 2.06 13.75 -24.87
C GLY A 58 0.99 14.69 -24.30
N ASP A 59 -0.29 14.30 -24.35
CA ASP A 59 -1.37 15.15 -23.84
C ASP A 59 -1.38 15.27 -22.32
N ILE A 60 -1.83 16.43 -21.83
CA ILE A 60 -2.01 16.74 -20.42
C ILE A 60 -3.49 16.93 -20.12
N ILE A 61 -4.02 16.16 -19.18
CA ILE A 61 -5.40 16.25 -18.70
C ILE A 61 -5.36 16.85 -17.29
N ARG A 62 -5.80 18.11 -17.19
CA ARG A 62 -5.90 18.86 -15.93
C ARG A 62 -7.24 18.59 -15.27
N ILE A 63 -7.20 18.17 -14.02
CA ILE A 63 -8.38 17.77 -13.25
C ILE A 63 -8.57 18.74 -12.08
N ALA A 64 -9.80 19.23 -11.94
CA ALA A 64 -10.18 20.19 -10.91
C ALA A 64 -9.83 19.70 -9.49
N LYS A 65 -9.39 20.62 -8.62
CA LYS A 65 -9.06 20.32 -7.22
C LYS A 65 -10.31 19.99 -6.41
N SER A 66 -10.13 19.16 -5.39
CA SER A 66 -11.12 19.01 -4.31
C SER A 66 -11.11 20.25 -3.40
N PRO A 67 -12.19 20.51 -2.64
CA PRO A 67 -12.20 21.61 -1.66
C PRO A 67 -11.02 21.58 -0.69
N ALA A 68 -10.54 22.76 -0.32
CA ALA A 68 -9.42 22.93 0.61
C ALA A 68 -9.74 22.36 2.01
N PRO A 69 -8.72 21.92 2.78
CA PRO A 69 -8.86 21.61 4.20
C PRO A 69 -9.42 22.79 5.00
N VAL A 70 -10.32 22.50 5.95
CA VAL A 70 -10.88 23.48 6.87
C VAL A 70 -10.67 23.01 8.30
N SER A 71 -10.19 23.90 9.17
CA SER A 71 -10.01 23.58 10.59
C SER A 71 -11.36 23.31 11.25
N ILE A 72 -11.39 22.29 12.11
CA ILE A 72 -12.52 21.96 12.99
C ILE A 72 -12.17 22.17 14.47
N GLY A 73 -11.13 22.97 14.73
CA GLY A 73 -10.55 23.19 16.06
C GLY A 73 -9.54 22.10 16.45
N ASP A 74 -9.14 22.11 17.72
CA ASP A 74 -8.19 21.13 18.24
C ASP A 74 -8.88 19.81 18.59
N ALA A 75 -8.15 18.72 18.37
CA ALA A 75 -8.54 17.38 18.77
C ALA A 75 -7.36 16.58 19.30
N THR A 76 -7.63 15.67 20.22
CA THR A 76 -6.66 14.71 20.74
C THR A 76 -6.63 13.47 19.85
N TRP A 77 -5.49 13.25 19.20
CA TRP A 77 -5.15 12.02 18.49
C TRP A 77 -4.34 11.13 19.43
N THR A 78 -4.71 9.86 19.55
CA THR A 78 -4.02 8.90 20.43
C THR A 78 -3.38 7.81 19.58
N ASN A 79 -2.09 7.52 19.81
CA ASN A 79 -1.41 6.42 19.14
C ASN A 79 -2.17 5.10 19.35
N LEU A 80 -2.26 4.28 18.30
CA LEU A 80 -2.94 2.98 18.30
C LEU A 80 -4.41 3.07 18.73
N SER A 81 -5.09 4.17 18.38
CA SER A 81 -6.49 4.41 18.72
C SER A 81 -7.30 4.74 17.48
N LYS A 82 -8.54 4.26 17.45
CA LYS A 82 -9.54 4.71 16.47
C LYS A 82 -10.24 6.00 16.89
N THR A 83 -10.06 6.43 18.13
CA THR A 83 -10.79 7.57 18.68
C THR A 83 -9.96 8.84 18.54
N VAL A 84 -10.59 9.86 17.96
CA VAL A 84 -10.15 11.24 17.95
C VAL A 84 -11.15 12.04 18.79
N THR A 85 -10.66 12.76 19.80
CA THR A 85 -11.53 13.50 20.73
C THR A 85 -11.45 14.99 20.44
N LEU A 86 -12.53 15.57 19.94
CA LEU A 86 -12.65 17.01 19.67
C LEU A 86 -12.77 17.80 20.98
N THR A 87 -12.40 19.07 20.94
CA THR A 87 -12.60 20.02 22.06
C THR A 87 -14.06 20.48 22.21
N SER A 88 -14.84 20.44 21.12
CA SER A 88 -16.26 20.77 21.12
C SER A 88 -17.01 19.97 20.05
N ALA A 89 -18.29 19.69 20.30
CA ALA A 89 -19.12 18.95 19.35
C ALA A 89 -19.35 19.80 18.09
N GLN A 90 -19.09 19.21 16.92
CA GLN A 90 -19.29 19.87 15.62
C GLN A 90 -20.64 19.52 14.98
N THR A 91 -21.33 18.52 15.52
CA THR A 91 -22.60 17.96 15.02
C THR A 91 -23.54 17.71 16.19
N ALA A 92 -24.85 17.63 15.93
CA ALA A 92 -25.82 17.17 16.91
C ALA A 92 -26.27 15.75 16.59
N THR A 93 -26.27 14.86 17.59
CA THR A 93 -26.84 13.52 17.43
C THR A 93 -28.36 13.62 17.32
N ILE A 94 -28.94 13.01 16.28
CA ILE A 94 -30.39 12.85 16.13
C ILE A 94 -30.80 11.49 16.69
N GLU A 95 -30.16 10.41 16.24
CA GLU A 95 -30.45 9.05 16.65
C GLU A 95 -29.23 8.14 16.44
N LEU A 96 -28.93 7.27 17.40
CA LEU A 96 -27.84 6.29 17.31
C LEU A 96 -28.30 4.92 16.84
N CYS A 97 -29.61 4.69 16.74
CA CYS A 97 -30.21 3.47 16.22
C CYS A 97 -30.00 2.21 17.08
N GLU A 98 -29.74 2.38 18.39
CA GLU A 98 -29.47 1.29 19.34
C GLU A 98 -30.71 0.47 19.75
N THR A 99 -31.88 0.81 19.23
CA THR A 99 -33.16 0.18 19.57
C THR A 99 -34.04 0.05 18.33
N ALA A 100 -34.94 -0.93 18.34
CA ALA A 100 -35.90 -1.10 17.26
C ALA A 100 -36.77 0.16 17.11
N TRP A 101 -36.97 0.57 15.87
CA TRP A 101 -37.92 1.63 15.52
C TRP A 101 -39.36 1.11 15.60
N VAL A 102 -40.34 2.00 15.62
CA VAL A 102 -41.76 1.63 15.53
C VAL A 102 -42.13 1.46 14.05
N ALA A 103 -42.46 0.23 13.67
CA ALA A 103 -42.83 -0.10 12.30
C ALA A 103 -44.29 0.31 11.97
N SER A 104 -44.53 0.67 10.71
CA SER A 104 -45.87 0.69 10.14
C SER A 104 -46.34 -0.72 9.77
N THR A 105 -47.61 -0.85 9.38
CA THR A 105 -48.15 -2.10 8.82
C THR A 105 -47.31 -2.56 7.63
N ASN A 106 -47.10 -3.88 7.52
CA ASN A 106 -46.29 -4.54 6.48
C ASN A 106 -44.78 -4.23 6.54
N VAL A 107 -44.29 -3.66 7.64
CA VAL A 107 -42.87 -3.46 7.92
C VAL A 107 -42.51 -4.19 9.21
N THR A 108 -41.36 -4.85 9.24
CA THR A 108 -40.79 -5.43 10.47
C THR A 108 -39.60 -4.59 10.89
N ALA A 109 -39.67 -3.97 12.08
CA ALA A 109 -38.56 -3.21 12.66
C ALA A 109 -37.92 -3.97 13.83
N THR A 110 -36.60 -4.16 13.79
CA THR A 110 -35.79 -4.80 14.83
C THR A 110 -34.47 -4.06 15.01
N THR A 111 -33.62 -4.51 15.94
CA THR A 111 -32.19 -4.18 15.94
C THR A 111 -31.41 -5.18 15.08
N SER A 112 -30.19 -4.81 14.68
CA SER A 112 -29.21 -5.67 14.02
C SER A 112 -27.82 -5.43 14.61
N SER A 113 -27.03 -6.48 14.81
CA SER A 113 -25.61 -6.40 15.17
C SER A 113 -24.71 -6.22 13.95
N THR A 114 -25.19 -5.48 12.95
CA THR A 114 -24.35 -4.99 11.86
C THR A 114 -24.43 -3.48 11.94
N GLU A 115 -23.47 -2.88 12.62
CA GLU A 115 -23.50 -1.49 13.07
C GLU A 115 -22.20 -0.76 12.74
N LYS A 116 -22.29 0.58 12.67
CA LYS A 116 -21.22 1.55 12.47
C LYS A 116 -20.96 2.37 13.74
N GLU A 117 -21.93 2.44 14.65
CA GLU A 117 -21.74 2.96 16.01
C GLU A 117 -22.39 2.04 17.06
N GLY A 118 -21.94 2.13 18.31
CA GLY A 118 -22.51 1.38 19.42
C GLY A 118 -22.54 -0.13 19.25
N ASN A 119 -23.70 -0.74 19.56
CA ASN A 119 -23.90 -2.19 19.55
C ASN A 119 -24.94 -2.65 18.52
N TYR A 120 -25.82 -1.76 18.09
CA TYR A 120 -26.89 -2.09 17.17
C TYR A 120 -27.15 -0.99 16.14
N SER A 121 -27.61 -1.41 14.97
CA SER A 121 -28.30 -0.55 14.01
C SER A 121 -29.80 -0.84 13.99
N ALA A 122 -30.58 0.10 13.47
CA ALA A 122 -32.02 -0.06 13.27
C ALA A 122 -32.25 -0.83 11.97
N SER A 123 -32.95 -1.97 12.03
CA SER A 123 -33.27 -2.82 10.89
C SER A 123 -34.74 -2.69 10.50
N LEU A 124 -35.01 -2.22 9.29
CA LEU A 124 -36.36 -1.99 8.75
C LEU A 124 -36.57 -2.90 7.54
N ALA A 125 -37.21 -4.06 7.74
CA ALA A 125 -37.56 -4.99 6.66
C ALA A 125 -38.94 -4.64 6.09
N ILE A 126 -38.96 -4.11 4.87
CA ILE A 126 -40.19 -3.75 4.16
C ILE A 126 -40.77 -5.01 3.48
N GLY A 127 -42.02 -5.35 3.80
CA GLY A 127 -42.73 -6.50 3.23
C GLY A 127 -43.36 -6.19 1.87
N SER A 128 -43.67 -7.24 1.10
CA SER A 128 -44.22 -7.12 -0.27
C SER A 128 -45.56 -6.41 -0.36
N ASP A 129 -46.31 -6.37 0.74
CA ASP A 129 -47.63 -5.74 0.81
C ASP A 129 -47.55 -4.25 1.21
N PHE A 130 -46.34 -3.75 1.49
CA PHE A 130 -46.11 -2.32 1.69
C PHE A 130 -45.95 -1.64 0.33
N THR A 131 -46.53 -0.46 0.17
CA THR A 131 -46.45 0.32 -1.09
C THR A 131 -45.83 1.69 -0.82
N THR A 132 -46.59 2.64 -0.28
CA THR A 132 -46.12 4.00 -0.01
C THR A 132 -46.47 4.46 1.40
N GLY A 133 -45.86 5.56 1.84
CA GLY A 133 -46.12 6.19 3.14
C GLY A 133 -45.02 5.94 4.16
N LYS A 134 -45.33 6.10 5.44
CA LYS A 134 -44.38 5.93 6.54
C LYS A 134 -43.97 4.47 6.65
N VAL A 135 -42.67 4.18 6.56
CA VAL A 135 -42.09 2.84 6.73
C VAL A 135 -41.96 2.52 8.22
N ALA A 136 -41.26 3.39 8.94
CA ALA A 136 -41.05 3.29 10.38
C ALA A 136 -40.61 4.65 10.94
N TYR A 137 -40.75 4.84 12.25
CA TYR A 137 -40.30 6.04 12.94
C TYR A 137 -39.64 5.73 14.28
N LYS A 138 -38.89 6.70 14.78
CA LYS A 138 -38.30 6.69 16.11
C LYS A 138 -38.55 8.03 16.78
N SER A 139 -39.15 7.98 17.96
CA SER A 139 -39.41 9.15 18.78
C SER A 139 -38.30 9.39 19.81
N PHE A 140 -38.15 10.65 20.18
CA PHE A 140 -37.19 11.12 21.17
C PHE A 140 -37.69 12.40 21.85
N THR A 141 -36.96 12.88 22.85
CA THR A 141 -37.22 14.19 23.47
C THR A 141 -36.96 15.32 22.47
N THR A 142 -37.76 16.38 22.51
CA THR A 142 -37.66 17.51 21.57
C THR A 142 -36.22 17.99 21.37
N LEU A 143 -35.80 18.05 20.11
CA LEU A 143 -34.50 18.57 19.67
C LEU A 143 -34.70 19.90 18.93
N ASP A 144 -33.82 20.86 19.21
CA ASP A 144 -33.64 22.06 18.39
C ASP A 144 -32.46 21.86 17.44
N LEU A 145 -32.76 21.74 16.15
CA LEU A 145 -31.77 21.54 15.10
C LEU A 145 -31.64 22.76 14.19
N SER A 146 -32.18 23.91 14.58
CA SER A 146 -32.24 25.13 13.75
C SER A 146 -30.88 25.75 13.41
N ALA A 147 -29.80 25.29 14.02
CA ALA A 147 -28.44 25.65 13.67
C ALA A 147 -27.87 24.87 12.46
N TYR A 148 -28.52 23.77 12.06
CA TYR A 148 -28.03 22.84 11.04
C TYR A 148 -28.84 22.94 9.73
N GLN A 149 -28.32 22.39 8.63
CA GLN A 149 -28.96 22.42 7.30
C GLN A 149 -29.00 21.04 6.63
N LYS A 150 -28.27 20.06 7.16
CA LYS A 150 -28.08 18.73 6.57
C LYS A 150 -28.18 17.66 7.64
N ILE A 151 -28.47 16.43 7.20
CA ILE A 151 -28.24 15.22 8.02
C ILE A 151 -27.13 14.38 7.42
N SER A 152 -26.42 13.64 8.25
CA SER A 152 -25.52 12.58 7.82
C SER A 152 -25.87 11.29 8.53
N LEU A 153 -25.82 10.16 7.82
CA LEU A 153 -26.17 8.85 8.37
C LEU A 153 -25.47 7.73 7.61
N TRP A 154 -25.39 6.56 8.24
CA TRP A 154 -25.09 5.31 7.56
C TRP A 154 -26.37 4.63 7.09
N ILE A 155 -26.34 4.10 5.88
CA ILE A 155 -27.40 3.25 5.33
C ILE A 155 -26.81 1.99 4.70
N ARG A 156 -27.47 0.86 4.91
CA ARG A 156 -27.24 -0.41 4.21
C ARG A 156 -28.57 -0.95 3.73
N ASN A 157 -28.61 -1.49 2.52
CA ASN A 157 -29.83 -1.93 1.84
C ASN A 157 -29.67 -3.34 1.26
N SER A 158 -30.68 -4.20 1.38
CA SER A 158 -30.62 -5.59 0.87
C SER A 158 -30.79 -5.71 -0.65
N ILE A 159 -31.47 -4.74 -1.28
CA ILE A 159 -31.68 -4.62 -2.73
C ILE A 159 -31.32 -3.22 -3.21
N VAL A 160 -31.04 -3.05 -4.51
CA VAL A 160 -30.76 -1.74 -5.12
C VAL A 160 -31.89 -0.76 -4.83
N ILE A 161 -31.56 0.47 -4.43
CA ILE A 161 -32.52 1.53 -4.19
C ILE A 161 -32.52 2.49 -5.38
N SER A 162 -33.69 2.75 -5.94
CA SER A 162 -33.89 3.79 -6.96
C SER A 162 -33.91 5.17 -6.33
N ALA A 163 -33.41 6.18 -7.06
CA ALA A 163 -33.38 7.55 -6.56
C ALA A 163 -34.79 8.04 -6.19
N ASN A 164 -34.90 8.71 -5.04
CA ASN A 164 -36.11 9.37 -4.54
C ASN A 164 -37.29 8.42 -4.23
N TYR A 165 -37.10 7.11 -4.22
CA TYR A 165 -38.15 6.17 -3.80
C TYR A 165 -38.38 6.25 -2.29
N LEU A 166 -37.29 6.44 -1.54
CA LEU A 166 -37.29 6.56 -0.10
C LEU A 166 -36.80 7.96 0.31
N LYS A 167 -37.27 8.43 1.46
CA LYS A 167 -36.81 9.66 2.11
C LYS A 167 -36.72 9.48 3.61
N VAL A 168 -35.80 10.21 4.22
CA VAL A 168 -35.74 10.41 5.67
C VAL A 168 -36.43 11.73 5.98
N VAL A 169 -37.22 11.78 7.04
CA VAL A 169 -37.94 12.99 7.46
C VAL A 169 -37.76 13.24 8.94
N LEU A 170 -37.70 14.52 9.32
CA LEU A 170 -37.75 14.97 10.71
C LEU A 170 -39.14 15.56 10.97
N CYS A 171 -39.76 15.16 12.07
CA CYS A 171 -41.16 15.48 12.35
C CYS A 171 -41.31 16.22 13.70
N SER A 172 -42.30 17.10 13.78
CA SER A 172 -42.58 17.88 15.00
C SER A 172 -43.39 17.12 16.05
N ASP A 173 -43.92 15.94 15.73
CA ASP A 173 -44.62 15.06 16.68
C ASP A 173 -43.79 13.80 17.00
N THR A 174 -44.32 12.98 17.92
CA THR A 174 -43.67 11.76 18.41
C THR A 174 -44.05 10.51 17.62
N THR A 175 -44.89 10.61 16.59
CA THR A 175 -45.34 9.46 15.77
C THR A 175 -44.77 9.48 14.34
N GLY A 176 -44.05 10.54 13.97
CA GLY A 176 -43.45 10.71 12.66
C GLY A 176 -44.42 11.16 11.57
N ASP A 177 -45.54 11.80 11.90
CA ASP A 177 -46.62 12.11 10.94
C ASP A 177 -46.57 13.54 10.37
N THR A 178 -46.13 14.52 11.17
CA THR A 178 -46.08 15.95 10.86
C THR A 178 -44.66 16.30 10.44
N ILE A 179 -44.39 16.10 9.15
CA ILE A 179 -43.08 16.33 8.54
C ILE A 179 -42.72 17.82 8.58
N VAL A 180 -41.52 18.12 9.09
CA VAL A 180 -40.92 19.46 9.12
C VAL A 180 -39.80 19.57 8.10
N ASP A 181 -38.92 18.57 8.06
CA ASP A 181 -37.78 18.53 7.13
C ASP A 181 -37.78 17.22 6.34
N THR A 182 -37.42 17.29 5.07
CA THR A 182 -37.39 16.14 4.14
C THR A 182 -36.02 15.99 3.50
N PHE A 183 -35.56 14.74 3.38
CA PHE A 183 -34.27 14.37 2.80
C PHE A 183 -34.42 13.15 1.89
N TYR A 184 -34.25 13.35 0.59
CA TYR A 184 -34.37 12.26 -0.39
C TYR A 184 -33.15 11.34 -0.40
N ILE A 185 -33.38 10.04 -0.40
CA ILE A 185 -32.32 9.04 -0.55
C ILE A 185 -31.96 8.92 -2.04
N PRO A 186 -30.68 9.08 -2.42
CA PRO A 186 -30.24 8.93 -3.81
C PRO A 186 -30.33 7.47 -4.26
N ALA A 187 -30.08 7.21 -5.55
CA ALA A 187 -29.95 5.83 -6.02
C ALA A 187 -28.75 5.15 -5.33
N ILE A 188 -28.96 3.95 -4.79
CA ILE A 188 -27.91 3.14 -4.15
C ILE A 188 -27.77 1.83 -4.94
N PRO A 189 -26.76 1.73 -5.82
CA PRO A 189 -26.56 0.56 -6.67
C PRO A 189 -25.89 -0.62 -5.96
N SER A 190 -25.24 -0.39 -4.82
CA SER A 190 -24.68 -1.44 -3.98
C SER A 190 -25.74 -2.11 -3.12
N THR A 191 -25.58 -3.40 -2.85
CA THR A 191 -26.40 -4.15 -1.89
C THR A 191 -25.54 -4.71 -0.76
N ASN A 192 -26.16 -4.88 0.40
CA ASN A 192 -25.58 -5.47 1.61
C ASN A 192 -24.27 -4.83 2.09
N ARG A 193 -24.04 -3.56 1.73
CA ARG A 193 -22.92 -2.75 2.24
C ARG A 193 -23.40 -1.43 2.81
N TYR A 194 -22.71 -0.97 3.85
CA TYR A 194 -22.84 0.37 4.36
C TYR A 194 -22.21 1.40 3.44
N LEU A 195 -22.86 2.56 3.34
CA LEU A 195 -22.30 3.79 2.81
C LEU A 195 -22.72 5.00 3.66
N PRO A 196 -21.87 6.01 3.80
CA PRO A 196 -22.24 7.25 4.46
C PRO A 196 -23.00 8.14 3.48
N LEU A 197 -24.16 8.64 3.89
CA LEU A 197 -24.90 9.67 3.18
C LEU A 197 -24.83 10.99 3.95
N THR A 198 -24.72 12.09 3.21
CA THR A 198 -24.93 13.44 3.73
C THR A 198 -25.98 14.10 2.86
N LEU A 199 -27.18 14.28 3.41
CA LEU A 199 -28.36 14.71 2.68
C LEU A 199 -28.68 16.15 3.05
N THR A 200 -28.92 16.97 2.04
CA THR A 200 -29.37 18.35 2.22
C THR A 200 -30.89 18.37 2.35
N LYS A 201 -31.40 19.24 3.23
CA LYS A 201 -32.84 19.47 3.36
C LYS A 201 -33.44 19.87 2.02
N ASP A 202 -34.52 19.22 1.64
CA ASP A 202 -35.29 19.58 0.46
C ASP A 202 -35.84 21.01 0.58
N GLY A 203 -35.71 21.79 -0.50
CA GLY A 203 -35.96 23.24 -0.49
C GLY A 203 -34.90 24.10 0.23
N GLY A 204 -33.89 23.48 0.88
CA GLY A 204 -32.80 24.16 1.57
C GLY A 204 -33.18 24.80 2.92
N GLY A 205 -32.26 25.63 3.44
CA GLY A 205 -32.44 26.35 4.71
C GLY A 205 -32.12 25.52 5.97
N ASN A 206 -32.45 26.09 7.13
CA ASN A 206 -32.20 25.47 8.43
C ASN A 206 -33.22 24.36 8.75
N LEU A 207 -32.81 23.40 9.57
CA LEU A 207 -33.70 22.35 10.10
C LEU A 207 -34.67 22.90 11.15
N GLY A 208 -35.66 22.12 11.54
CA GLY A 208 -36.66 22.51 12.55
C GLY A 208 -36.09 22.66 13.97
N SER A 209 -36.74 23.52 14.78
CA SER A 209 -36.35 23.80 16.18
C SER A 209 -37.14 23.01 17.23
N SER A 210 -38.05 22.13 16.80
CA SER A 210 -38.92 21.37 17.70
C SER A 210 -39.20 19.98 17.13
N ILE A 211 -38.13 19.29 16.75
CA ILE A 211 -38.20 17.94 16.19
C ILE A 211 -38.37 16.93 17.32
N GLN A 212 -39.35 16.04 17.21
CA GLN A 212 -39.68 15.03 18.22
C GLN A 212 -39.58 13.59 17.71
N SER A 213 -39.42 13.40 16.40
CA SER A 213 -39.14 12.10 15.80
C SER A 213 -38.42 12.21 14.46
N ILE A 214 -37.85 11.08 14.06
CA ILE A 214 -37.32 10.82 12.72
C ILE A 214 -38.08 9.64 12.11
N ALA A 215 -38.32 9.67 10.80
CA ALA A 215 -38.98 8.56 10.11
C ALA A 215 -38.37 8.30 8.73
N VAL A 216 -38.56 7.08 8.23
CA VAL A 216 -38.37 6.73 6.82
C VAL A 216 -39.73 6.69 6.15
N TYR A 217 -39.83 7.31 4.98
CA TYR A 217 -41.01 7.29 4.12
C TYR A 217 -40.67 6.73 2.75
N ALA A 218 -41.64 6.10 2.11
CA ALA A 218 -41.61 5.72 0.71
C ALA A 218 -42.59 6.59 -0.09
N ASP A 219 -42.07 7.35 -1.05
CA ASP A 219 -42.89 8.13 -1.98
C ASP A 219 -43.33 7.30 -3.19
N THR A 220 -42.61 6.21 -3.48
CA THR A 220 -42.93 5.19 -4.49
C THR A 220 -42.67 3.82 -3.87
N ASP A 221 -43.36 2.78 -4.35
CA ASP A 221 -43.15 1.39 -3.91
C ASP A 221 -41.65 1.04 -3.91
N PRO A 222 -41.03 0.87 -2.72
CA PRO A 222 -39.61 0.61 -2.60
C PRO A 222 -39.29 -0.87 -2.89
N MET A 223 -40.29 -1.69 -3.19
CA MET A 223 -40.25 -3.15 -3.18
C MET A 223 -40.00 -3.66 -1.75
N THR A 224 -39.16 -4.69 -1.59
CA THR A 224 -38.91 -5.35 -0.30
C THR A 224 -37.47 -5.17 0.22
N PRO A 225 -36.93 -3.95 0.34
CA PRO A 225 -35.62 -3.75 0.92
C PRO A 225 -35.69 -3.97 2.44
N THR A 226 -34.59 -4.50 2.96
CA THR A 226 -34.24 -4.34 4.37
C THR A 226 -33.23 -3.20 4.45
N LEU A 227 -33.56 -2.17 5.21
CA LEU A 227 -32.68 -1.03 5.47
C LEU A 227 -32.06 -1.18 6.86
N LEU A 228 -30.74 -1.02 6.96
CA LEU A 228 -30.07 -0.77 8.23
C LEU A 228 -29.65 0.70 8.30
N LEU A 229 -30.01 1.38 9.38
CA LEU A 229 -29.67 2.78 9.63
C LEU A 229 -28.85 2.90 10.90
N ASP A 230 -27.85 3.78 10.88
CA ASP A 230 -26.98 4.00 12.03
C ASP A 230 -26.36 5.41 12.04
N ASN A 231 -25.98 5.89 13.22
CA ASN A 231 -25.32 7.14 13.53
C ASN A 231 -25.85 8.35 12.73
N ILE A 232 -27.11 8.71 13.01
CA ILE A 232 -27.80 9.81 12.35
C ILE A 232 -27.48 11.11 13.10
N ILE A 233 -26.88 12.07 12.39
CA ILE A 233 -26.42 13.35 12.95
C ILE A 233 -26.91 14.53 12.10
N ALA A 234 -27.18 15.66 12.73
CA ALA A 234 -27.35 16.94 12.06
C ALA A 234 -25.99 17.63 11.88
N CYS A 235 -25.76 18.21 10.71
CA CYS A 235 -24.53 18.94 10.38
C CYS A 235 -24.84 20.22 9.59
N THR A 236 -23.92 21.18 9.66
CA THR A 236 -24.04 22.44 8.90
C THR A 236 -23.65 22.21 7.44
N THR A 237 -23.99 23.16 6.57
CA THR A 237 -23.73 23.05 5.12
C THR A 237 -22.28 22.68 4.80
N ASN A 238 -21.33 23.30 5.50
CA ASN A 238 -19.89 23.09 5.35
C ASN A 238 -19.27 22.40 6.57
N GLY A 239 -20.09 21.83 7.47
CA GLY A 239 -19.65 21.24 8.73
C GLY A 239 -19.05 19.84 8.58
N LEU A 240 -18.51 19.32 9.68
CA LEU A 240 -18.07 17.93 9.78
C LEU A 240 -19.27 16.99 9.57
N ASN A 241 -19.08 15.93 8.79
CA ASN A 241 -20.09 14.92 8.50
C ASN A 241 -19.41 13.55 8.25
N LEU A 242 -20.19 12.48 8.06
CA LEU A 242 -19.64 11.12 7.90
C LEU A 242 -18.92 10.92 6.55
N GLN A 243 -19.22 11.75 5.55
CA GLN A 243 -18.54 11.72 4.26
C GLN A 243 -17.21 12.50 4.25
N SER A 244 -16.95 13.34 5.24
CA SER A 244 -15.68 14.06 5.40
C SER A 244 -14.51 13.09 5.64
N LEU A 245 -13.31 13.54 5.29
CA LEU A 245 -12.05 13.00 5.81
C LEU A 245 -11.49 13.95 6.89
N ILE A 246 -10.75 13.42 7.87
CA ILE A 246 -10.03 14.24 8.87
C ILE A 246 -8.54 13.94 8.88
N SER A 247 -7.74 14.94 9.26
CA SER A 247 -6.29 14.86 9.34
C SER A 247 -5.73 15.95 10.26
N LYS A 248 -4.46 15.80 10.67
CA LYS A 248 -3.64 16.90 11.21
C LYS A 248 -3.00 17.75 10.10
N ASN A 249 -3.15 17.34 8.84
CA ASN A 249 -2.61 18.05 7.68
C ASN A 249 -3.48 19.26 7.31
N SER A 250 -2.87 20.45 7.29
CA SER A 250 -3.49 21.70 6.87
C SER A 250 -3.27 22.04 5.39
N SER A 251 -2.38 21.33 4.70
CA SER A 251 -1.92 21.67 3.36
C SER A 251 -2.99 21.33 2.31
N GLU A 252 -3.25 22.25 1.37
CA GLU A 252 -4.11 21.99 0.21
C GLU A 252 -3.50 20.93 -0.72
N GLN A 253 -2.17 20.91 -0.81
CA GLN A 253 -1.38 19.97 -1.59
C GLN A 253 -0.22 19.40 -0.75
N GLY A 254 0.00 18.08 -0.85
CA GLY A 254 1.06 17.39 -0.12
C GLY A 254 0.82 17.30 1.39
N GLY A 255 1.90 17.38 2.16
CA GLY A 255 1.92 17.10 3.60
C GLY A 255 2.37 15.66 3.91
N THR A 256 2.65 15.38 5.18
CA THR A 256 3.19 14.09 5.65
C THR A 256 2.18 13.24 6.42
N GLU A 257 1.02 13.81 6.77
CA GLU A 257 -0.01 13.15 7.55
C GLU A 257 -1.15 12.64 6.65
N GLY A 258 -1.69 11.48 7.00
CA GLY A 258 -2.77 10.83 6.26
C GLY A 258 -4.11 11.52 6.38
N TRP A 259 -5.00 11.29 5.41
CA TRP A 259 -6.42 11.62 5.51
C TRP A 259 -7.22 10.36 5.86
N TYR A 260 -8.04 10.46 6.91
CA TYR A 260 -8.75 9.33 7.49
C TYR A 260 -10.27 9.47 7.30
N GLY A 261 -10.90 8.40 6.81
CA GLY A 261 -12.36 8.30 6.77
C GLY A 261 -12.96 8.21 8.17
N ILE A 262 -14.14 8.78 8.34
CA ILE A 262 -14.89 8.77 9.60
C ILE A 262 -15.85 7.56 9.62
N GLN A 263 -15.82 6.82 10.72
CA GLN A 263 -16.74 5.72 11.02
C GLN A 263 -17.98 6.25 11.73
N SER A 264 -17.82 7.10 12.74
CA SER A 264 -18.94 7.67 13.48
C SER A 264 -18.58 8.96 14.20
N ILE A 265 -19.60 9.74 14.56
CA ILE A 265 -19.49 10.97 15.35
C ILE A 265 -20.56 10.94 16.45
N VAL A 266 -20.12 11.06 17.71
CA VAL A 266 -21.00 11.13 18.89
C VAL A 266 -20.49 12.22 19.82
N GLY A 267 -21.17 13.37 19.83
CA GLY A 267 -20.73 14.54 20.59
C GLY A 267 -19.33 14.99 20.17
N ILE A 268 -18.35 14.85 21.06
CA ILE A 268 -16.95 15.19 20.81
C ILE A 268 -16.11 14.00 20.31
N THR A 269 -16.68 12.81 20.25
CA THR A 269 -15.96 11.59 19.88
C THR A 269 -16.12 11.34 18.38
N VAL A 270 -15.00 11.27 17.66
CA VAL A 270 -14.95 10.83 16.27
C VAL A 270 -14.21 9.48 16.22
N LYS A 271 -14.83 8.47 15.63
CA LYS A 271 -14.16 7.19 15.34
C LYS A 271 -13.67 7.18 13.90
N LEU A 272 -12.42 6.77 13.70
CA LEU A 272 -11.82 6.56 12.39
C LEU A 272 -12.24 5.22 11.81
N ASP A 273 -12.56 5.21 10.52
CA ASP A 273 -12.96 4.00 9.83
C ASP A 273 -11.77 3.24 9.27
N THR A 274 -11.98 1.95 8.98
CA THR A 274 -11.12 1.18 8.07
C THR A 274 -11.77 1.13 6.70
N ASP A 275 -13.01 0.68 6.58
CA ASP A 275 -13.77 0.80 5.34
C ASP A 275 -15.25 0.98 5.62
N THR A 276 -15.99 1.33 4.58
CA THR A 276 -17.41 1.69 4.66
C THR A 276 -18.24 0.58 5.29
N ASN A 277 -17.82 -0.69 5.19
CA ASN A 277 -18.54 -1.85 5.73
C ASN A 277 -17.87 -2.49 6.96
N ARG A 278 -16.91 -1.80 7.59
CA ARG A 278 -16.29 -2.25 8.85
C ARG A 278 -17.23 -2.04 10.02
N GLU A 279 -17.37 -3.04 10.89
CA GLU A 279 -18.19 -3.00 12.11
C GLU A 279 -17.67 -1.96 13.12
N ALA A 280 -18.56 -1.43 13.95
CA ALA A 280 -18.29 -0.33 14.89
C ALA A 280 -17.12 -0.59 15.83
N ASN A 281 -16.92 -1.83 16.29
CA ASN A 281 -15.85 -2.19 17.23
C ASN A 281 -14.58 -2.74 16.57
N SER A 282 -14.56 -2.70 15.24
CA SER A 282 -13.48 -3.22 14.42
C SER A 282 -12.67 -2.09 13.76
N GLY A 283 -11.44 -2.39 13.36
CA GLY A 283 -10.54 -1.42 12.71
C GLY A 283 -9.33 -1.06 13.57
N ARG A 284 -8.34 -0.41 12.96
CA ARG A 284 -7.04 -0.13 13.60
C ARG A 284 -6.81 1.34 13.92
N GLY A 285 -7.41 2.25 13.14
CA GLY A 285 -7.49 3.66 13.48
C GLY A 285 -6.23 4.45 13.11
N TYR A 286 -5.67 5.14 14.10
CA TYR A 286 -4.52 6.00 13.98
C TYR A 286 -3.27 5.37 14.59
N SER A 287 -2.11 5.61 13.97
CA SER A 287 -0.80 5.27 14.54
C SER A 287 0.18 6.36 14.20
N GLY A 288 0.84 6.88 15.24
CA GLY A 288 1.69 8.06 15.20
C GLY A 288 1.69 8.74 16.56
N THR A 289 2.15 9.99 16.62
CA THR A 289 2.29 10.71 17.89
C THR A 289 0.94 10.94 18.58
N THR A 290 0.85 10.60 19.87
CA THR A 290 -0.26 11.03 20.73
C THR A 290 -0.10 12.52 21.03
N GLU A 291 -1.07 13.34 20.59
CA GLU A 291 -1.01 14.78 20.75
C GLU A 291 -2.40 15.42 20.64
N THR A 292 -2.56 16.60 21.25
CA THR A 292 -3.69 17.49 20.99
C THR A 292 -3.23 18.58 20.04
N ILE A 293 -3.85 18.65 18.87
CA ILE A 293 -3.43 19.54 17.78
C ILE A 293 -4.61 19.96 16.93
N THR A 294 -4.47 21.09 16.26
CA THR A 294 -5.45 21.57 15.29
C THR A 294 -5.71 20.49 14.25
N THR A 295 -6.97 20.13 14.14
CA THR A 295 -7.45 19.09 13.24
C THR A 295 -8.24 19.73 12.11
N TYR A 296 -8.09 19.18 10.93
CA TYR A 296 -8.71 19.67 9.70
C TYR A 296 -9.62 18.60 9.15
N LYS A 297 -10.75 19.02 8.59
CA LYS A 297 -11.55 18.19 7.71
C LYS A 297 -11.32 18.57 6.27
N ARG A 298 -11.60 17.64 5.35
CA ARG A 298 -11.63 17.89 3.91
C ARG A 298 -12.83 17.18 3.30
N GLU A 299 -13.49 17.86 2.37
CA GLU A 299 -14.50 17.25 1.49
C GLU A 299 -13.84 16.74 0.21
N THR A 300 -14.42 15.71 -0.41
CA THR A 300 -13.86 15.02 -1.57
C THR A 300 -14.83 15.05 -2.74
N ILE A 301 -14.33 14.75 -3.93
CA ILE A 301 -15.15 14.56 -5.13
C ILE A 301 -15.81 13.18 -5.04
N LYS A 302 -17.13 13.17 -4.87
CA LYS A 302 -17.89 11.92 -4.82
C LYS A 302 -18.06 11.37 -6.22
N THR A 303 -17.43 10.23 -6.48
CA THR A 303 -17.62 9.53 -7.76
C THR A 303 -18.96 8.79 -7.78
N ALA A 304 -19.43 8.44 -8.97
CA ALA A 304 -20.64 7.62 -9.09
C ALA A 304 -20.45 6.30 -8.33
N MET A 305 -21.40 5.99 -7.43
CA MET A 305 -21.35 4.76 -6.64
C MET A 305 -21.29 3.53 -7.54
N ALA A 306 -20.37 2.62 -7.24
CA ALA A 306 -20.19 1.41 -8.02
C ALA A 306 -21.22 0.33 -7.61
N SER A 307 -21.72 -0.43 -8.60
CA SER A 307 -22.62 -1.57 -8.36
C SER A 307 -21.91 -2.86 -7.96
N SER A 308 -20.59 -2.96 -8.17
CA SER A 308 -19.79 -4.14 -7.84
C SER A 308 -18.33 -3.78 -7.52
N SER A 309 -17.62 -4.70 -6.85
CA SER A 309 -16.21 -4.53 -6.48
C SER A 309 -15.25 -4.34 -7.66
N THR A 310 -15.58 -4.89 -8.84
CA THR A 310 -14.73 -4.86 -10.03
C THR A 310 -15.11 -3.77 -11.03
N LYS A 311 -16.11 -2.93 -10.71
CA LYS A 311 -16.52 -1.83 -11.58
C LYS A 311 -15.35 -0.85 -11.74
N GLN A 312 -15.01 -0.54 -12.97
CA GLN A 312 -13.98 0.43 -13.30
C GLN A 312 -14.61 1.83 -13.20
N VAL A 313 -14.23 2.61 -12.18
CA VAL A 313 -14.82 3.95 -11.97
C VAL A 313 -14.09 4.95 -12.86
N GLN A 314 -12.77 5.06 -12.70
CA GLN A 314 -11.90 5.90 -13.52
C GLN A 314 -10.95 5.04 -14.34
N ALA A 315 -11.39 4.62 -15.54
CA ALA A 315 -10.62 3.77 -16.43
C ALA A 315 -9.79 4.62 -17.41
N VAL A 316 -8.47 4.43 -17.40
CA VAL A 316 -7.59 5.04 -18.40
C VAL A 316 -7.79 4.36 -19.75
N GLN A 317 -8.10 5.16 -20.78
CA GLN A 317 -8.53 4.65 -22.07
C GLN A 317 -7.38 4.52 -23.09
N ASP A 318 -6.27 5.22 -22.92
CA ASP A 318 -5.17 5.21 -23.90
C ASP A 318 -3.78 5.16 -23.26
N SER A 319 -2.78 4.85 -24.08
CA SER A 319 -1.37 4.78 -23.70
C SER A 319 -0.60 5.94 -24.30
N GLY A 320 0.38 6.44 -23.56
CA GLY A 320 1.43 7.28 -24.13
C GLY A 320 2.48 6.47 -24.88
N THR A 321 3.55 7.14 -25.27
CA THR A 321 4.75 6.53 -25.85
C THR A 321 5.98 6.90 -25.02
N SER A 322 7.08 6.16 -25.15
CA SER A 322 8.32 6.51 -24.46
C SER A 322 8.74 7.95 -24.81
N GLY A 323 8.91 8.79 -23.78
CA GLY A 323 9.22 10.21 -23.93
C GLY A 323 8.01 11.13 -24.16
N ASN A 324 6.82 10.60 -24.44
CA ASN A 324 5.57 11.36 -24.59
C ASN A 324 4.46 10.64 -23.81
N ASN A 325 4.51 10.76 -22.49
CA ASN A 325 3.50 10.19 -21.62
C ASN A 325 2.16 10.90 -21.78
N ILE A 326 1.05 10.22 -21.52
CA ILE A 326 -0.23 10.90 -21.26
C ILE A 326 -0.27 11.23 -19.77
N GLU A 327 -0.52 12.49 -19.42
CA GLU A 327 -0.47 12.96 -18.04
C GLU A 327 -1.87 13.28 -17.50
N PHE A 328 -2.24 12.69 -16.36
CA PHE A 328 -3.43 13.03 -15.61
C PHE A 328 -3.02 13.76 -14.32
N GLN A 329 -3.29 15.07 -14.29
CA GLN A 329 -2.82 15.97 -13.24
C GLN A 329 -4.00 16.47 -12.41
N GLY A 330 -4.10 16.05 -11.16
CA GLY A 330 -5.08 16.53 -10.19
C GLY A 330 -4.72 17.89 -9.59
N GLY A 331 -5.67 18.53 -8.93
CA GLY A 331 -5.37 19.67 -8.07
C GLY A 331 -5.36 21.04 -8.73
N TRP A 332 -6.04 21.20 -9.88
CA TRP A 332 -6.11 22.49 -10.56
C TRP A 332 -7.28 23.36 -10.07
N ASP A 333 -7.00 24.62 -9.76
CA ASP A 333 -8.01 25.64 -9.53
C ASP A 333 -8.64 26.07 -10.86
N THR A 334 -9.97 25.93 -10.97
CA THR A 334 -10.69 26.19 -12.23
C THR A 334 -10.84 27.68 -12.54
N ALA A 335 -10.67 28.56 -11.55
CA ALA A 335 -10.75 30.01 -11.74
C ALA A 335 -9.39 30.60 -12.14
N THR A 336 -8.30 30.10 -11.56
CA THR A 336 -6.95 30.66 -11.80
C THR A 336 -6.10 29.84 -12.76
N THR A 337 -6.47 28.58 -13.03
CA THR A 337 -5.68 27.61 -13.81
C THR A 337 -4.28 27.43 -13.22
N VAL A 338 -4.18 27.37 -11.90
CA VAL A 338 -2.96 27.03 -11.16
C VAL A 338 -3.15 25.67 -10.49
N GLN A 339 -2.10 24.86 -10.44
CA GLN A 339 -2.09 23.59 -9.72
C GLN A 339 -1.64 23.81 -8.27
N ASP A 340 -2.56 24.26 -7.42
CA ASP A 340 -2.30 24.64 -6.02
C ASP A 340 -2.98 23.71 -4.99
N GLY A 341 -3.66 22.65 -5.45
CA GLY A 341 -4.36 21.71 -4.59
C GLY A 341 -4.14 20.25 -4.97
N GLU A 342 -5.09 19.42 -4.57
CA GLU A 342 -5.14 17.98 -4.88
C GLU A 342 -6.58 17.57 -5.23
N THR A 343 -6.71 16.54 -6.05
CA THR A 343 -8.00 15.93 -6.37
C THR A 343 -8.17 14.67 -5.53
N PHE A 344 -9.19 14.63 -4.67
CA PHE A 344 -9.54 13.45 -3.87
C PHE A 344 -10.81 12.81 -4.42
N PHE A 345 -10.70 11.63 -5.01
CA PHE A 345 -11.83 10.83 -5.42
C PHE A 345 -12.30 9.90 -4.29
N ASP A 346 -13.61 9.87 -4.08
CA ASP A 346 -14.26 9.05 -3.06
C ASP A 346 -15.27 8.10 -3.70
N GLY A 347 -15.09 6.79 -3.45
CA GLY A 347 -15.96 5.72 -3.93
C GLY A 347 -17.24 5.53 -3.11
N LEU A 348 -17.34 6.17 -1.94
CA LEU A 348 -18.46 6.17 -0.98
C LEU A 348 -18.88 4.82 -0.39
N ASN A 349 -19.09 3.80 -1.21
CA ASN A 349 -19.67 2.52 -0.82
C ASN A 349 -18.65 1.38 -0.74
N GLY A 350 -17.36 1.66 -0.95
CA GLY A 350 -16.30 0.65 -0.90
C GLY A 350 -16.34 -0.34 -2.07
N TYR A 351 -17.02 0.00 -3.17
CA TYR A 351 -16.99 -0.76 -4.40
C TYR A 351 -16.22 -0.05 -5.52
N GLY A 352 -15.93 -0.81 -6.58
CA GLY A 352 -15.19 -0.37 -7.74
C GLY A 352 -13.70 -0.15 -7.52
N TYR A 353 -12.99 0.01 -8.64
CA TYR A 353 -11.61 0.45 -8.69
C TYR A 353 -11.58 1.96 -8.85
N GLY A 354 -10.84 2.66 -7.98
CA GLY A 354 -10.69 4.11 -8.04
C GLY A 354 -10.05 4.54 -9.34
N ILE A 355 -8.74 4.30 -9.50
CA ILE A 355 -8.03 4.46 -10.77
C ILE A 355 -7.72 3.07 -11.35
N TYR A 356 -8.18 2.81 -12.58
CA TYR A 356 -8.02 1.54 -13.26
C TYR A 356 -7.16 1.70 -14.52
N VAL A 357 -5.98 1.08 -14.49
CA VAL A 357 -4.99 1.08 -15.57
C VAL A 357 -4.82 -0.37 -16.04
N SER A 358 -5.25 -0.68 -17.27
CA SER A 358 -5.29 -2.06 -17.77
C SER A 358 -4.78 -2.16 -19.20
N GLY A 359 -3.65 -2.85 -19.38
CA GLY A 359 -2.91 -2.88 -20.65
C GLY A 359 -2.54 -1.48 -21.16
N LYS A 360 -2.28 -0.53 -20.25
CA LYS A 360 -1.89 0.84 -20.58
C LYS A 360 -0.45 1.11 -20.19
N HIS A 361 0.19 1.96 -20.98
CA HIS A 361 1.62 2.24 -20.87
C HIS A 361 1.92 3.72 -20.97
N ASN A 362 3.04 4.13 -20.35
CA ASN A 362 3.54 5.51 -20.42
C ASN A 362 2.45 6.52 -20.01
N VAL A 363 1.74 6.23 -18.92
CA VAL A 363 0.76 7.13 -18.30
C VAL A 363 1.36 7.68 -17.01
N THR A 364 1.27 8.99 -16.82
CA THR A 364 1.69 9.67 -15.59
C THR A 364 0.48 10.17 -14.81
N PHE A 365 0.47 9.94 -13.50
CA PHE A 365 -0.50 10.54 -12.58
C PHE A 365 0.21 11.43 -11.56
N ASN A 366 -0.45 12.50 -11.18
CA ASN A 366 0.05 13.43 -10.18
C ASN A 366 -1.14 14.02 -9.39
N HIS A 367 -1.03 14.10 -8.05
CA HIS A 367 -2.02 14.73 -7.15
C HIS A 367 -3.46 14.19 -7.28
N LEU A 368 -3.60 12.91 -7.64
CA LEU A 368 -4.88 12.19 -7.72
C LEU A 368 -4.97 11.16 -6.60
N ASN A 369 -5.69 11.52 -5.54
CA ASN A 369 -5.88 10.70 -4.34
C ASN A 369 -7.20 9.91 -4.43
N VAL A 370 -7.26 8.79 -3.72
CA VAL A 370 -8.42 7.89 -3.71
C VAL A 370 -8.77 7.41 -2.31
N CYS A 371 -10.06 7.28 -2.01
CA CYS A 371 -10.54 6.65 -0.78
C CYS A 371 -11.86 5.91 -0.97
N ARG A 372 -12.15 4.94 -0.09
CA ARG A 372 -13.44 4.21 -0.02
C ARG A 372 -13.83 3.52 -1.34
N TYR A 373 -12.84 3.01 -2.07
CA TYR A 373 -13.04 2.08 -3.18
C TYR A 373 -12.91 0.63 -2.70
N TYR A 374 -13.21 -0.34 -3.57
CA TYR A 374 -12.78 -1.72 -3.31
C TYR A 374 -11.25 -1.82 -3.42
N THR A 375 -10.68 -1.26 -4.47
CA THR A 375 -9.22 -1.04 -4.59
C THR A 375 -8.96 0.38 -5.04
N GLY A 376 -8.04 1.08 -4.37
CA GLY A 376 -7.75 2.48 -4.67
C GLY A 376 -7.20 2.66 -6.09
N ILE A 377 -6.02 2.10 -6.36
CA ILE A 377 -5.36 2.15 -7.67
C ILE A 377 -5.01 0.73 -8.13
N VAL A 378 -5.32 0.43 -9.39
CA VAL A 378 -5.07 -0.89 -10.00
C VAL A 378 -4.26 -0.74 -11.28
N TYR A 379 -3.11 -1.41 -11.32
CA TYR A 379 -2.40 -1.75 -12.55
C TYR A 379 -2.69 -3.21 -12.90
N TYR A 380 -3.23 -3.44 -14.08
CA TYR A 380 -3.76 -4.73 -14.51
C TYR A 380 -3.31 -5.09 -15.94
N ASN A 381 -3.36 -6.38 -16.29
CA ASN A 381 -3.13 -6.89 -17.65
C ASN A 381 -1.88 -6.32 -18.34
N ASN A 382 -0.69 -6.52 -17.77
CA ASN A 382 0.58 -6.04 -18.32
C ASN A 382 0.63 -4.51 -18.49
N SER A 383 0.08 -3.74 -17.54
CA SER A 383 0.30 -2.30 -17.54
C SER A 383 1.75 -2.01 -17.17
N CYS A 384 2.47 -1.27 -18.02
CA CYS A 384 3.91 -1.07 -17.86
C CYS A 384 4.37 0.35 -18.15
N ASN A 385 5.50 0.76 -17.55
CA ASN A 385 6.11 2.08 -17.73
C ASN A 385 5.17 3.23 -17.35
N ASN A 386 4.27 3.00 -16.39
CA ASN A 386 3.43 4.07 -15.85
C ASN A 386 4.10 4.68 -14.62
N THR A 387 3.86 5.97 -14.40
CA THR A 387 4.44 6.72 -13.29
C THR A 387 3.35 7.35 -12.44
N ILE A 388 3.52 7.34 -11.13
CA ILE A 388 2.84 8.24 -10.21
C ILE A 388 3.90 9.14 -9.60
N ASP A 389 3.83 10.45 -9.87
CA ASP A 389 4.80 11.39 -9.31
C ASP A 389 4.54 11.66 -7.84
N THR A 390 3.29 11.95 -7.49
CA THR A 390 2.88 12.15 -6.10
C THR A 390 1.47 11.63 -5.88
N LEU A 391 1.34 10.77 -4.87
CA LEU A 391 0.09 10.26 -4.33
C LEU A 391 0.11 10.42 -2.81
N THR A 392 -0.70 11.34 -2.31
CA THR A 392 -0.74 11.67 -0.89
C THR A 392 -1.57 10.65 -0.11
N SER A 393 -2.60 10.07 -0.73
CA SER A 393 -3.55 9.22 -0.02
C SER A 393 -4.18 8.14 -0.91
N THR A 394 -4.05 6.88 -0.46
CA THR A 394 -4.86 5.74 -0.91
C THR A 394 -5.36 4.93 0.30
N ASN A 395 -6.33 5.51 1.01
CA ASN A 395 -6.76 5.03 2.32
C ASN A 395 -8.20 4.53 2.30
N ASN A 396 -8.54 3.78 3.34
CA ASN A 396 -9.91 3.38 3.61
C ASN A 396 -10.58 2.55 2.51
N ASN A 397 -9.80 1.81 1.72
CA ASN A 397 -10.34 0.93 0.69
C ASN A 397 -10.73 -0.41 1.29
N SER A 398 -11.82 -1.01 0.79
CA SER A 398 -12.36 -2.25 1.36
C SER A 398 -11.57 -3.50 0.99
N SER A 399 -10.47 -3.36 0.25
CA SER A 399 -9.52 -4.44 -0.04
C SER A 399 -8.08 -3.90 -0.03
N VAL A 400 -7.61 -3.30 -1.12
CA VAL A 400 -6.20 -2.92 -1.29
C VAL A 400 -6.07 -1.44 -1.58
N GLY A 401 -5.02 -0.79 -1.08
CA GLY A 401 -4.66 0.57 -1.49
C GLY A 401 -4.19 0.59 -2.94
N ILE A 402 -3.06 -0.05 -3.22
CA ILE A 402 -2.46 -0.15 -4.57
C ILE A 402 -2.26 -1.61 -4.97
N TYR A 403 -2.76 -2.00 -6.14
CA TYR A 403 -2.63 -3.37 -6.65
C TYR A 403 -1.94 -3.42 -8.01
N TYR A 404 -0.81 -4.12 -8.06
CA TYR A 404 -0.14 -4.53 -9.29
C TYR A 404 -0.48 -5.99 -9.60
N ASN A 405 -1.32 -6.23 -10.62
CA ASN A 405 -1.59 -7.57 -11.13
C ASN A 405 -0.94 -7.74 -12.50
N SER A 406 0.01 -8.68 -12.59
CA SER A 406 0.71 -9.02 -13.83
C SER A 406 1.18 -7.76 -14.57
N SER A 407 1.74 -6.80 -13.83
CA SER A 407 2.06 -5.45 -14.31
C SER A 407 3.47 -5.08 -13.86
N HIS A 408 4.23 -4.46 -14.75
CA HIS A 408 5.68 -4.42 -14.66
C HIS A 408 6.26 -3.04 -14.93
N HIS A 409 7.46 -2.72 -14.43
CA HIS A 409 8.16 -1.47 -14.77
C HIS A 409 7.37 -0.19 -14.43
N ASN A 410 6.45 -0.24 -13.47
CA ASN A 410 5.75 0.96 -13.02
C ASN A 410 6.53 1.62 -11.88
N THR A 411 6.43 2.94 -11.78
CA THR A 411 7.17 3.73 -10.79
C THR A 411 6.23 4.60 -9.98
N ILE A 412 6.42 4.64 -8.66
CA ILE A 412 5.82 5.66 -7.78
C ILE A 412 6.96 6.44 -7.14
N ASN A 413 7.03 7.74 -7.42
CA ASN A 413 8.08 8.61 -6.87
C ASN A 413 7.78 8.97 -5.41
N ASN A 414 6.60 9.51 -5.13
CA ASN A 414 6.23 9.93 -3.79
C ASN A 414 4.88 9.36 -3.37
N LEU A 415 4.90 8.47 -2.38
CA LEU A 415 3.73 7.84 -1.79
C LEU A 415 3.67 8.18 -0.30
N ILE A 416 2.72 9.03 0.08
CA ILE A 416 2.68 9.52 1.47
C ILE A 416 1.94 8.55 2.37
N ASN A 417 0.65 8.30 2.14
CA ASN A 417 -0.15 7.49 3.04
C ASN A 417 -0.89 6.35 2.33
N VAL A 418 -0.63 5.13 2.80
CA VAL A 418 -1.34 3.90 2.43
C VAL A 418 -1.82 3.21 3.71
N SER A 419 -2.96 3.70 4.21
CA SER A 419 -3.42 3.31 5.54
C SER A 419 -4.89 2.92 5.61
N ASN A 420 -5.22 2.14 6.65
CA ASN A 420 -6.60 1.76 6.95
C ASN A 420 -7.31 1.01 5.79
N ASN A 421 -6.59 0.23 4.98
CA ASN A 421 -7.22 -0.64 3.99
C ASN A 421 -7.63 -1.97 4.64
N SER A 422 -8.76 -2.55 4.23
CA SER A 422 -9.33 -3.74 4.90
C SER A 422 -8.57 -5.04 4.61
N SER A 423 -7.67 -5.04 3.65
CA SER A 423 -6.68 -6.10 3.41
C SER A 423 -5.27 -5.51 3.39
N TYR A 424 -4.67 -5.35 2.21
CA TYR A 424 -3.27 -4.95 2.07
C TYR A 424 -3.14 -3.45 1.84
N GLY A 425 -2.05 -2.85 2.29
CA GLY A 425 -1.68 -1.52 1.81
C GLY A 425 -1.32 -1.57 0.32
N ILE A 426 -0.33 -2.39 -0.01
CA ILE A 426 0.18 -2.59 -1.38
C ILE A 426 0.26 -4.08 -1.69
N SER A 427 -0.19 -4.49 -2.87
CA SER A 427 -0.11 -5.88 -3.33
C SER A 427 0.55 -5.97 -4.71
N PHE A 428 1.54 -6.85 -4.80
CA PHE A 428 2.22 -7.26 -6.04
C PHE A 428 1.83 -8.71 -6.32
N GLY A 429 1.01 -8.94 -7.35
CA GLY A 429 0.60 -10.27 -7.80
C GLY A 429 1.15 -10.56 -9.20
N SER A 430 2.10 -11.47 -9.30
CA SER A 430 2.84 -11.77 -10.54
C SER A 430 3.47 -10.51 -11.18
N ALA A 431 3.87 -9.55 -10.35
CA ALA A 431 4.34 -8.23 -10.77
C ALA A 431 5.86 -8.11 -10.60
N GLN A 432 6.53 -7.51 -11.59
CA GLN A 432 8.00 -7.50 -11.65
C GLN A 432 8.55 -6.13 -12.01
N ASN A 433 9.76 -5.83 -11.55
CA ASN A 433 10.48 -4.59 -11.91
C ASN A 433 9.73 -3.30 -11.56
N ASN A 434 8.80 -3.31 -10.61
CA ASN A 434 8.14 -2.08 -10.16
C ASN A 434 8.99 -1.38 -9.10
N THR A 435 8.93 -0.05 -9.08
CA THR A 435 9.73 0.77 -8.18
C THR A 435 8.86 1.72 -7.37
N ILE A 436 9.09 1.79 -6.06
CA ILE A 436 8.58 2.84 -5.19
C ILE A 436 9.78 3.57 -4.60
N ILE A 437 9.91 4.88 -4.83
CA ILE A 437 11.02 5.65 -4.31
C ILE A 437 10.78 5.96 -2.84
N THR A 438 9.75 6.75 -2.53
CA THR A 438 9.41 7.08 -1.14
C THR A 438 8.03 6.56 -0.78
N LEU A 439 7.97 5.77 0.29
CA LEU A 439 6.75 5.38 1.00
C LEU A 439 6.85 5.90 2.44
N THR A 440 6.03 6.89 2.79
CA THR A 440 6.13 7.55 4.11
C THR A 440 5.39 6.73 5.18
N ASN A 441 4.11 6.44 4.97
CA ASN A 441 3.25 5.77 5.94
C ASN A 441 2.52 4.59 5.31
N LEU A 442 2.69 3.41 5.91
CA LEU A 442 2.08 2.14 5.53
C LEU A 442 1.46 1.50 6.77
N ASN A 443 0.38 2.10 7.25
CA ASN A 443 -0.09 1.85 8.61
C ASN A 443 -1.52 1.32 8.66
N ASN A 444 -1.88 0.65 9.76
CA ASN A 444 -3.28 0.34 10.07
C ASN A 444 -4.00 -0.54 9.04
N ASN A 445 -3.29 -1.23 8.14
CA ASN A 445 -3.94 -2.13 7.19
C ASN A 445 -4.36 -3.41 7.91
N ASN A 446 -5.55 -3.92 7.58
CA ASN A 446 -6.18 -5.02 8.31
C ASN A 446 -5.70 -6.41 7.86
N SER A 447 -4.66 -6.45 7.02
CA SER A 447 -3.80 -7.60 6.76
C SER A 447 -2.33 -7.14 6.77
N TYR A 448 -1.63 -7.21 5.65
CA TYR A 448 -0.21 -6.83 5.53
C TYR A 448 -0.04 -5.39 5.04
N GLY A 449 1.08 -4.76 5.39
CA GLY A 449 1.50 -3.53 4.74
C GLY A 449 1.73 -3.77 3.25
N ILE A 450 2.72 -4.62 2.92
CA ILE A 450 3.06 -5.03 1.55
C ILE A 450 2.95 -6.54 1.40
N TYR A 451 2.31 -6.98 0.32
CA TYR A 451 2.21 -8.38 -0.07
C TYR A 451 2.86 -8.61 -1.45
N PHE A 452 3.90 -9.43 -1.50
CA PHE A 452 4.49 -9.93 -2.75
C PHE A 452 4.06 -11.38 -2.98
N TYR A 453 3.39 -11.64 -4.10
CA TYR A 453 2.94 -12.97 -4.52
C TYR A 453 3.48 -13.27 -5.90
N SER A 454 4.35 -14.27 -6.04
CA SER A 454 5.02 -14.61 -7.31
C SER A 454 5.65 -13.40 -7.99
N SER A 455 6.20 -12.49 -7.20
CA SER A 455 6.63 -11.16 -7.64
C SER A 455 8.11 -10.94 -7.36
N SER A 456 8.85 -10.47 -8.36
CA SER A 456 10.32 -10.43 -8.33
C SER A 456 10.89 -9.15 -8.90
N TYR A 457 12.12 -8.80 -8.50
CA TYR A 457 12.83 -7.62 -9.01
C TYR A 457 12.16 -6.27 -8.68
N ASN A 458 11.25 -6.24 -7.71
CA ASN A 458 10.64 -4.98 -7.27
C ASN A 458 11.58 -4.25 -6.30
N LYS A 459 11.56 -2.92 -6.35
CA LYS A 459 12.46 -2.06 -5.56
C LYS A 459 11.64 -1.06 -4.75
N ILE A 460 11.96 -0.94 -3.46
CA ILE A 460 11.44 0.13 -2.62
C ILE A 460 12.61 0.84 -1.96
N LYS A 461 12.81 2.13 -2.26
CA LYS A 461 13.98 2.86 -1.75
C LYS A 461 13.82 3.24 -0.28
N THR A 462 12.65 3.73 0.13
CA THR A 462 12.41 4.10 1.52
C THR A 462 11.00 3.73 1.95
N ILE A 463 10.89 3.02 3.07
CA ILE A 463 9.67 2.83 3.85
C ILE A 463 9.91 3.46 5.22
N SER A 464 9.34 4.64 5.45
CA SER A 464 9.65 5.43 6.66
C SER A 464 8.91 4.89 7.87
N ASN A 465 7.64 4.52 7.72
CA ASN A 465 6.81 3.98 8.79
C ASN A 465 5.92 2.87 8.23
N ALA A 466 6.19 1.61 8.58
CA ALA A 466 5.25 0.51 8.35
C ALA A 466 4.79 -0.06 9.69
N ARG A 467 3.66 0.45 10.17
CA ARG A 467 3.28 0.30 11.59
C ARG A 467 1.86 -0.18 11.79
N ASN A 468 1.63 -0.91 12.88
CA ASN A 468 0.29 -1.31 13.29
C ASN A 468 -0.53 -1.96 12.15
N ASN A 469 0.06 -2.81 11.32
CA ASN A 469 -0.69 -3.67 10.40
C ASN A 469 -1.10 -4.97 11.12
N TYR A 470 -2.25 -5.55 10.76
CA TYR A 470 -2.78 -6.73 11.46
C TYR A 470 -1.94 -7.99 11.29
N GLY A 471 -1.25 -8.14 10.16
CA GLY A 471 -0.31 -9.22 9.96
C GLY A 471 1.12 -8.75 10.21
N TYR A 472 1.77 -8.40 9.10
CA TYR A 472 3.19 -8.11 8.97
C TYR A 472 3.34 -6.78 8.23
N ALA A 473 4.46 -6.11 8.41
CA ALA A 473 4.80 -4.98 7.54
C ALA A 473 4.97 -5.46 6.10
N ILE A 474 5.72 -6.54 5.88
CA ILE A 474 6.05 -7.08 4.55
C ILE A 474 5.91 -8.60 4.53
N TYR A 475 5.32 -9.13 3.47
CA TYR A 475 5.26 -10.57 3.22
C TYR A 475 5.71 -10.91 1.79
N PHE A 476 6.82 -11.65 1.68
CA PHE A 476 7.28 -12.30 0.46
C PHE A 476 6.73 -13.73 0.37
N ALA A 477 5.69 -13.93 -0.43
CA ALA A 477 4.99 -15.20 -0.63
C ALA A 477 5.28 -15.83 -2.01
N SER A 478 5.07 -17.15 -2.11
CA SER A 478 5.01 -17.92 -3.36
C SER A 478 6.09 -17.57 -4.39
N HIS A 479 7.34 -17.99 -4.16
CA HIS A 479 8.48 -17.78 -5.08
C HIS A 479 8.87 -16.32 -5.37
N SER A 480 8.39 -15.36 -4.58
CA SER A 480 8.83 -13.96 -4.68
C SER A 480 10.32 -13.82 -4.34
N SER A 481 11.11 -13.30 -5.27
CA SER A 481 12.58 -13.30 -5.18
C SER A 481 13.19 -12.05 -5.81
N ASN A 482 14.41 -11.71 -5.42
CA ASN A 482 15.14 -10.55 -5.87
C ASN A 482 14.38 -9.24 -5.66
N ASN A 483 13.61 -9.13 -4.57
CA ASN A 483 13.01 -7.85 -4.18
C ASN A 483 13.96 -7.11 -3.23
N TYR A 484 14.05 -5.79 -3.40
CA TYR A 484 15.01 -4.94 -2.71
C TYR A 484 14.32 -3.83 -1.93
N ILE A 485 14.64 -3.70 -0.64
CA ILE A 485 14.16 -2.61 0.22
C ILE A 485 15.39 -1.92 0.83
N TYR A 486 15.66 -0.68 0.39
CA TYR A 486 16.91 -0.01 0.73
C TYR A 486 16.90 0.65 2.12
N SER A 487 15.73 1.08 2.59
CA SER A 487 15.54 1.57 3.95
C SER A 487 14.15 1.26 4.45
N LEU A 488 14.06 0.77 5.69
CA LEU A 488 12.83 0.28 6.31
C LEU A 488 12.80 0.62 7.79
N SER A 489 11.64 1.05 8.30
CA SER A 489 11.30 1.01 9.72
C SER A 489 9.93 0.38 9.93
N THR A 490 9.87 -0.63 10.81
CA THR A 490 8.64 -1.32 11.23
C THR A 490 8.50 -1.30 12.74
N GLU A 491 7.26 -1.18 13.22
CA GLU A 491 6.91 -1.35 14.64
C GLU A 491 5.41 -1.67 14.79
N ASP A 492 5.02 -2.22 15.94
CA ASP A 492 3.62 -2.46 16.33
C ASP A 492 2.79 -3.35 15.38
N ASN A 493 3.40 -4.02 14.39
CA ASN A 493 2.69 -5.00 13.57
C ASN A 493 2.35 -6.23 14.44
N SER A 494 1.11 -6.73 14.36
CA SER A 494 0.53 -7.62 15.40
C SER A 494 1.20 -8.99 15.57
N SER A 495 2.15 -9.38 14.72
CA SER A 495 2.80 -10.69 14.85
C SER A 495 4.30 -10.69 14.57
N LYS A 496 4.73 -10.17 13.40
CA LYS A 496 6.13 -10.11 12.99
C LYS A 496 6.36 -8.88 12.11
N GLY A 497 7.60 -8.42 12.02
CA GLY A 497 7.96 -7.39 11.05
C GLY A 497 7.81 -7.92 9.62
N ILE A 498 8.48 -9.03 9.32
CA ILE A 498 8.62 -9.56 7.96
C ILE A 498 8.38 -11.07 7.91
N ILE A 499 7.71 -11.53 6.83
CA ILE A 499 7.76 -12.93 6.42
C ILE A 499 8.48 -13.08 5.08
N ASN A 500 9.43 -14.03 5.05
CA ASN A 500 10.14 -14.44 3.84
C ASN A 500 9.88 -15.93 3.55
N GLY A 501 8.73 -16.21 2.92
CA GLY A 501 8.29 -17.58 2.65
C GLY A 501 9.21 -18.33 1.68
N TYR A 502 9.56 -17.68 0.59
CA TYR A 502 10.30 -18.25 -0.52
C TYR A 502 11.29 -17.23 -1.07
N GLY A 503 12.26 -17.72 -1.84
CA GLY A 503 13.16 -16.88 -2.62
C GLY A 503 14.20 -16.15 -1.78
N ARG A 504 14.99 -15.34 -2.48
CA ARG A 504 16.08 -14.54 -1.93
C ARG A 504 15.67 -13.08 -1.99
N ASN A 505 15.56 -12.38 -0.87
CA ASN A 505 15.12 -10.99 -0.81
C ASN A 505 16.06 -10.16 0.05
N TYR A 506 16.10 -8.84 -0.18
CA TYR A 506 17.21 -7.99 0.27
C TYR A 506 16.72 -6.73 0.98
N LEU A 507 17.28 -6.48 2.17
CA LEU A 507 17.09 -5.30 2.99
C LEU A 507 18.48 -4.67 3.25
N PHE A 508 18.61 -3.33 3.21
CA PHE A 508 19.93 -2.67 3.34
C PHE A 508 20.12 -1.74 4.54
N ASN A 509 19.04 -1.19 5.09
CA ASN A 509 19.07 -0.29 6.23
C ASN A 509 17.73 -0.40 6.97
N ALA A 510 17.51 -1.57 7.56
CA ALA A 510 16.24 -1.95 8.16
C ALA A 510 16.29 -1.84 9.68
N LEU A 511 15.29 -1.18 10.26
CA LEU A 511 14.95 -1.22 11.68
C LEU A 511 13.65 -2.02 11.83
N ILE A 512 13.72 -3.17 12.48
CA ILE A 512 12.57 -4.07 12.65
C ILE A 512 12.27 -4.19 14.14
N ALA A 513 11.36 -3.37 14.66
CA ALA A 513 11.18 -3.25 16.11
C ALA A 513 10.25 -4.34 16.71
N GLU A 514 9.65 -5.20 15.90
CA GLU A 514 8.80 -6.28 16.40
C GLU A 514 9.62 -7.32 17.17
N ALA A 515 9.05 -7.82 18.29
CA ALA A 515 9.70 -8.85 19.12
C ALA A 515 10.07 -10.13 18.34
N GLN A 516 9.34 -10.42 17.26
CA GLN A 516 9.77 -11.40 16.26
C GLN A 516 9.94 -10.68 14.92
N GLU A 517 11.18 -10.39 14.56
CA GLU A 517 11.50 -9.59 13.38
C GLU A 517 11.16 -10.31 12.07
N VAL A 518 11.63 -11.55 11.91
CA VAL A 518 11.54 -12.33 10.67
C VAL A 518 10.95 -13.72 10.95
N GLY A 519 10.10 -14.21 10.03
CA GLY A 519 9.61 -15.58 10.10
C GLY A 519 9.11 -16.15 8.77
N GLY A 520 8.41 -17.29 8.88
CA GLY A 520 7.80 -18.01 7.76
C GLY A 520 8.78 -18.64 6.76
N LEU A 521 10.04 -18.83 7.16
CA LEU A 521 11.08 -19.47 6.35
C LEU A 521 10.71 -20.95 6.11
N VAL A 522 10.30 -21.29 4.88
CA VAL A 522 9.84 -22.64 4.53
C VAL A 522 11.02 -23.62 4.46
N SER A 523 10.93 -24.74 5.18
CA SER A 523 11.95 -25.79 5.21
C SER A 523 12.29 -26.33 3.83
N PHE A 524 13.58 -26.56 3.57
CA PHE A 524 14.12 -27.15 2.33
C PHE A 524 13.90 -26.30 1.06
N VAL A 525 13.51 -25.03 1.21
CA VAL A 525 13.35 -24.09 0.09
C VAL A 525 14.58 -23.21 -0.10
N ASN A 526 15.45 -23.13 0.90
CA ASN A 526 16.61 -22.23 0.97
C ASN A 526 16.17 -20.77 0.79
N SER A 527 15.04 -20.43 1.42
CA SER A 527 14.53 -19.07 1.49
C SER A 527 15.54 -18.23 2.26
N ARG A 528 15.97 -17.08 1.72
CA ARG A 528 16.96 -16.21 2.36
C ARG A 528 16.52 -14.77 2.36
N LEU A 529 16.50 -14.15 3.53
CA LEU A 529 16.35 -12.70 3.67
C LEU A 529 17.69 -12.12 4.10
N PHE A 530 18.31 -11.38 3.20
CA PHE A 530 19.58 -10.71 3.42
C PHE A 530 19.30 -9.33 4.01
N SER A 531 19.77 -9.07 5.22
CA SER A 531 19.57 -7.81 5.92
C SER A 531 20.92 -7.18 6.24
N GLN A 532 21.33 -6.22 5.41
CA GLN A 532 22.50 -5.39 5.64
C GLN A 532 22.10 -4.21 6.54
N LYS A 533 23.05 -3.77 7.37
CA LYS A 533 22.85 -2.79 8.46
C LYS A 533 21.54 -3.02 9.21
N HIS A 534 21.37 -4.25 9.68
CA HIS A 534 20.24 -4.66 10.51
C HIS A 534 20.20 -3.78 11.77
N ASP A 535 19.00 -3.43 12.23
CA ASP A 535 18.74 -2.40 13.23
C ASP A 535 19.39 -1.05 12.93
N GLN A 536 19.56 -0.73 11.64
CA GLN A 536 20.26 0.45 11.17
C GLN A 536 21.66 0.63 11.81
N THR A 537 22.26 -0.48 12.23
CA THR A 537 23.54 -0.51 12.95
C THR A 537 24.66 -0.86 11.97
N ALA A 538 25.74 -0.06 12.00
CA ALA A 538 26.92 -0.33 11.18
C ALA A 538 27.47 -1.73 11.50
N ASP A 539 27.90 -2.46 10.47
CA ASP A 539 28.47 -3.80 10.56
C ASP A 539 27.58 -4.87 11.21
N ASN A 540 26.30 -4.58 11.48
CA ASN A 540 25.28 -5.57 11.85
C ASN A 540 24.63 -6.11 10.57
N HIS A 541 24.95 -7.33 10.18
CA HIS A 541 24.47 -7.96 8.96
C HIS A 541 23.94 -9.34 9.29
N ILE A 542 22.73 -9.65 8.81
CA ILE A 542 22.05 -10.89 9.13
C ILE A 542 21.44 -11.48 7.87
N ILE A 543 21.57 -12.79 7.70
CA ILE A 543 20.89 -13.60 6.71
C ILE A 543 19.97 -14.55 7.46
N PHE A 544 18.67 -14.38 7.28
CA PHE A 544 17.67 -15.28 7.83
C PHE A 544 17.37 -16.39 6.82
N THR A 545 17.44 -17.66 7.23
CA THR A 545 17.12 -18.78 6.36
C THR A 545 16.45 -19.94 7.09
N ASP A 546 15.85 -20.89 6.36
CA ASP A 546 15.21 -22.03 6.98
C ASP A 546 16.25 -22.88 7.74
N GLY A 547 16.02 -23.14 9.03
CA GLY A 547 16.91 -23.97 9.84
C GLY A 547 18.29 -23.37 10.17
N GLY A 548 18.48 -22.06 9.99
CA GLY A 548 19.69 -21.38 10.45
C GLY A 548 19.67 -19.86 10.28
N GLN A 549 20.65 -19.21 10.89
CA GLN A 549 20.93 -17.78 10.71
C GLN A 549 22.42 -17.58 10.48
N ILE A 550 22.77 -16.57 9.70
CA ILE A 550 24.16 -16.20 9.46
C ILE A 550 24.29 -14.71 9.78
N HIS A 551 25.29 -14.32 10.54
CA HIS A 551 25.47 -12.90 10.86
C HIS A 551 26.94 -12.51 10.98
N SER A 552 27.21 -11.22 10.80
CA SER A 552 28.52 -10.65 11.08
C SER A 552 28.85 -10.74 12.57
N GLU A 553 30.11 -10.98 12.88
CA GLU A 553 30.60 -11.22 14.24
C GLU A 553 31.84 -10.35 14.52
N GLY A 554 31.75 -9.53 15.56
CA GLY A 554 32.80 -8.60 15.98
C GLY A 554 33.62 -9.07 17.18
N THR A 555 33.19 -10.12 17.89
CA THR A 555 33.81 -10.57 19.15
C THR A 555 34.63 -11.84 18.98
N VAL A 556 34.07 -12.86 18.32
CA VAL A 556 34.76 -14.12 18.04
C VAL A 556 35.43 -14.03 16.67
N ARG A 557 36.67 -13.56 16.67
CA ARG A 557 37.48 -13.34 15.46
C ARG A 557 38.85 -14.00 15.58
N HIS A 558 39.43 -14.33 14.45
CA HIS A 558 40.82 -14.75 14.33
C HIS A 558 41.74 -13.52 14.38
N THR A 559 41.43 -12.47 13.60
CA THR A 559 42.12 -11.18 13.67
C THR A 559 41.22 -10.11 14.31
N ALA A 560 41.78 -9.26 15.18
CA ALA A 560 41.00 -8.27 15.94
C ALA A 560 40.54 -7.03 15.13
N LEU A 561 40.56 -7.08 13.79
CA LEU A 561 40.10 -6.05 12.87
C LEU A 561 39.05 -6.64 11.94
N GLY A 562 38.13 -5.82 11.41
CA GLY A 562 37.15 -6.30 10.43
C GLY A 562 35.98 -7.11 11.02
N ILE A 563 35.36 -7.97 10.21
CA ILE A 563 34.24 -8.83 10.60
C ILE A 563 34.52 -10.31 10.30
N ALA A 564 34.24 -11.17 11.27
CA ALA A 564 34.04 -12.59 11.03
C ALA A 564 32.57 -12.87 10.67
N TRP A 565 32.29 -14.08 10.22
CA TRP A 565 30.95 -14.54 9.90
C TRP A 565 30.58 -15.74 10.76
N ARG A 566 29.48 -15.61 11.50
CA ARG A 566 28.92 -16.65 12.34
C ARG A 566 27.78 -17.36 11.63
N LEU A 567 27.79 -18.69 11.66
CA LEU A 567 26.78 -19.57 11.10
C LEU A 567 26.12 -20.35 12.24
N ASP A 568 24.86 -20.05 12.51
CA ASP A 568 24.05 -20.70 13.55
C ASP A 568 23.09 -21.70 12.91
N VAL A 569 23.35 -22.99 13.13
CA VAL A 569 22.44 -24.07 12.70
C VAL A 569 21.38 -24.24 13.78
N THR A 570 20.11 -24.14 13.41
CA THR A 570 18.97 -24.20 14.35
C THR A 570 18.02 -25.36 14.09
N SER A 571 18.30 -26.17 13.06
CA SER A 571 17.46 -27.31 12.69
C SER A 571 18.28 -28.46 12.11
N ALA A 572 17.87 -29.69 12.43
CA ALA A 572 18.46 -30.91 11.87
C ALA A 572 18.18 -31.08 10.38
N ASN A 573 17.30 -30.25 9.79
CA ASN A 573 17.13 -30.16 8.35
C ASN A 573 18.43 -29.75 7.66
N ARG A 574 19.30 -29.00 8.34
CA ARG A 574 20.65 -28.67 7.85
C ARG A 574 21.60 -29.83 8.08
N ASN A 575 21.87 -30.60 7.02
CA ASN A 575 22.71 -31.80 7.01
C ASN A 575 23.71 -31.74 5.85
N LEU A 576 24.45 -32.83 5.60
CA LEU A 576 25.47 -32.88 4.54
C LEU A 576 24.92 -32.57 3.13
N ASP A 577 23.69 -33.01 2.83
CA ASP A 577 23.05 -32.81 1.53
C ASP A 577 22.40 -31.41 1.40
N TYR A 578 22.17 -30.75 2.54
CA TYR A 578 21.53 -29.44 2.62
C TYR A 578 22.17 -28.59 3.73
N PRO A 579 23.44 -28.22 3.60
CA PRO A 579 24.15 -27.49 4.65
C PRO A 579 23.61 -26.06 4.79
N LEU A 580 23.91 -25.42 5.92
CA LEU A 580 23.83 -23.97 6.02
C LEU A 580 25.08 -23.40 5.34
N ASP A 581 24.92 -22.87 4.13
CA ASP A 581 26.02 -22.36 3.31
C ASP A 581 26.14 -20.82 3.38
N LEU A 582 27.37 -20.33 3.35
CA LEU A 582 27.71 -18.93 3.13
C LEU A 582 28.70 -18.83 1.97
N LYS A 583 28.37 -18.05 0.95
CA LYS A 583 29.33 -17.69 -0.09
C LYS A 583 30.31 -16.68 0.49
N ILE A 584 31.60 -17.02 0.47
CA ILE A 584 32.66 -16.26 1.12
C ILE A 584 33.63 -15.60 0.13
N ALA A 585 33.70 -16.08 -1.11
CA ALA A 585 34.47 -15.43 -2.17
C ALA A 585 33.99 -15.77 -3.58
N ARG A 586 34.29 -14.88 -4.52
CA ARG A 586 34.28 -15.13 -5.97
C ARG A 586 35.71 -15.01 -6.50
N VAL A 587 36.25 -16.12 -6.96
CA VAL A 587 37.65 -16.23 -7.37
C VAL A 587 37.72 -16.27 -8.89
N ALA A 588 38.37 -15.27 -9.48
CA ALA A 588 38.73 -15.29 -10.89
C ALA A 588 39.87 -16.29 -11.10
N CYS A 589 39.64 -17.30 -11.93
CA CYS A 589 40.61 -18.34 -12.25
C CYS A 589 41.16 -18.14 -13.66
N THR A 590 42.46 -18.35 -13.82
CA THR A 590 43.12 -18.46 -15.13
C THR A 590 43.33 -19.93 -15.49
N ALA A 591 43.14 -20.27 -16.77
CA ALA A 591 43.31 -21.64 -17.25
C ALA A 591 44.67 -22.24 -16.91
N ASN A 592 44.67 -23.50 -16.48
CA ASN A 592 45.85 -24.32 -16.15
C ASN A 592 46.73 -23.79 -15.02
N ASN A 593 46.22 -22.86 -14.20
CA ASN A 593 46.91 -22.34 -13.03
C ASN A 593 46.23 -22.84 -11.76
N GLN A 594 47.02 -23.35 -10.81
CA GLN A 594 46.49 -23.80 -9.53
C GLN A 594 45.92 -22.61 -8.74
N VAL A 595 44.73 -22.82 -8.19
CA VAL A 595 44.08 -21.92 -7.24
C VAL A 595 44.13 -22.58 -5.87
N THR A 596 44.62 -21.84 -4.87
CA THR A 596 44.63 -22.24 -3.47
C THR A 596 43.83 -21.23 -2.66
N VAL A 597 42.85 -21.73 -1.90
CA VAL A 597 42.03 -20.90 -1.00
C VAL A 597 42.22 -21.41 0.42
N LYS A 598 42.57 -20.48 1.31
CA LYS A 598 42.75 -20.72 2.74
C LYS A 598 41.85 -19.78 3.52
N THR A 599 41.20 -20.30 4.56
CA THR A 599 40.33 -19.50 5.42
C THR A 599 40.36 -20.05 6.84
N TRP A 600 40.24 -19.18 7.84
CA TRP A 600 40.19 -19.58 9.25
C TRP A 600 38.78 -19.97 9.67
N PHE A 601 38.66 -21.12 10.32
CA PHE A 601 37.40 -21.67 10.82
C PHE A 601 37.48 -21.95 12.32
N ARG A 602 36.36 -21.75 13.02
CA ARG A 602 36.17 -22.12 14.44
C ARG A 602 34.75 -22.65 14.64
N ARG A 603 34.53 -23.50 15.64
CA ARG A 603 33.19 -23.98 16.04
C ARG A 603 33.04 -24.02 17.55
N SER A 604 31.86 -23.74 18.09
CA SER A 604 31.60 -23.79 19.53
C SER A 604 31.44 -25.21 20.09
N ASN A 605 31.26 -26.22 19.24
CA ASN A 605 31.16 -27.61 19.66
C ASN A 605 31.51 -28.55 18.51
N THR A 606 32.09 -29.71 18.81
CA THR A 606 32.46 -30.72 17.81
C THR A 606 31.26 -31.46 17.20
N GLY A 607 30.06 -31.32 17.78
CA GLY A 607 28.81 -31.77 17.15
C GLY A 607 28.38 -30.94 15.93
N LEU A 608 29.02 -29.80 15.67
CA LEU A 608 28.86 -29.03 14.44
C LEU A 608 29.99 -29.37 13.46
N THR A 609 29.65 -29.71 12.22
CA THR A 609 30.62 -29.87 11.13
C THR A 609 30.76 -28.54 10.38
N MET A 610 32.00 -28.13 10.13
CA MET A 610 32.36 -26.96 9.33
C MET A 610 33.25 -27.38 8.16
N LYS A 611 32.99 -26.86 6.95
CA LYS A 611 33.78 -27.16 5.74
C LYS A 611 34.09 -25.92 4.92
N LEU A 612 35.28 -25.91 4.31
CA LEU A 612 35.64 -25.03 3.20
C LEU A 612 35.40 -25.78 1.89
N VAL A 613 34.63 -25.19 0.99
CA VAL A 613 34.13 -25.90 -0.21
C VAL A 613 34.28 -25.05 -1.47
N CYS A 614 34.89 -25.63 -2.49
CA CYS A 614 34.67 -25.25 -3.89
C CYS A 614 33.82 -26.34 -4.54
N ARG A 615 32.58 -26.00 -4.91
CA ARG A 615 31.68 -26.97 -5.56
C ARG A 615 32.24 -27.42 -6.90
N GLY A 616 32.08 -28.69 -7.22
CA GLY A 616 32.42 -29.26 -8.51
C GLY A 616 31.52 -28.72 -9.61
N LYS A 617 31.99 -28.84 -10.85
CA LYS A 617 31.30 -28.46 -12.09
C LYS A 617 31.01 -26.96 -12.23
N GLN A 618 31.62 -26.12 -11.40
CA GLN A 618 31.58 -24.66 -11.58
C GLN A 618 32.43 -24.20 -12.78
N ILE A 619 33.50 -24.93 -13.07
CA ILE A 619 34.46 -24.62 -14.14
C ILE A 619 35.10 -25.92 -14.64
N ALA A 620 35.49 -25.98 -15.92
CA ALA A 620 36.20 -27.14 -16.45
C ALA A 620 37.51 -27.38 -15.66
N GLY A 621 37.82 -28.65 -15.35
CA GLY A 621 38.97 -29.05 -14.53
C GLY A 621 38.67 -29.19 -13.04
N VAL A 622 37.47 -28.80 -12.57
CA VAL A 622 37.00 -29.02 -11.20
C VAL A 622 35.75 -29.88 -11.23
N ASP A 623 35.89 -31.18 -11.49
CA ASP A 623 34.74 -32.06 -11.77
C ASP A 623 33.92 -32.45 -10.52
N ASN A 624 34.57 -32.51 -9.37
CA ASN A 624 33.99 -32.87 -8.07
C ASN A 624 34.19 -31.74 -7.07
N ASP A 625 33.40 -31.75 -5.99
CA ASP A 625 33.59 -30.84 -4.87
C ASP A 625 35.00 -31.00 -4.30
N VAL A 626 35.69 -29.88 -4.13
CA VAL A 626 36.99 -29.80 -3.47
C VAL A 626 36.74 -29.25 -2.08
N ILE A 627 37.00 -30.07 -1.06
CA ILE A 627 36.55 -29.86 0.31
C ILE A 627 37.73 -29.99 1.26
N ASP A 628 37.75 -29.14 2.28
CA ASP A 628 38.50 -29.35 3.51
C ASP A 628 37.54 -29.25 4.72
N GLU A 629 37.76 -30.08 5.76
CA GLU A 629 36.83 -30.24 6.90
C GLU A 629 37.54 -29.99 8.23
N MET A 630 36.89 -29.20 9.11
CA MET A 630 37.44 -28.84 10.41
C MET A 630 37.59 -30.05 11.35
N THR A 631 38.80 -30.26 11.86
CA THR A 631 39.14 -31.34 12.79
C THR A 631 39.47 -30.85 14.20
N ALA A 632 39.75 -29.56 14.37
CA ALA A 632 40.13 -28.97 15.65
C ALA A 632 39.02 -29.12 16.72
N ALA A 633 39.47 -29.06 17.99
CA ALA A 633 38.59 -29.08 19.14
C ALA A 633 37.64 -27.87 19.15
N ALA A 634 36.58 -27.95 19.97
CA ALA A 634 35.70 -26.82 20.19
C ALA A 634 36.49 -25.58 20.62
N ASP A 635 36.00 -24.42 20.18
CA ASP A 635 36.53 -23.09 20.51
C ASP A 635 37.97 -22.80 20.04
N THR A 636 38.52 -23.63 19.15
CA THR A 636 39.86 -23.48 18.57
C THR A 636 39.78 -23.08 17.09
N TRP A 637 40.64 -22.15 16.66
CA TRP A 637 40.78 -21.77 15.24
C TRP A 637 41.64 -22.76 14.46
N GLU A 638 41.24 -23.08 13.24
CA GLU A 638 41.94 -23.96 12.28
C GLU A 638 41.92 -23.30 10.89
N GLU A 639 43.07 -23.24 10.22
CA GLU A 639 43.15 -22.77 8.83
C GLU A 639 42.85 -23.96 7.90
N LEU A 640 41.71 -23.90 7.23
CA LEU A 640 41.34 -24.88 6.18
C LEU A 640 41.92 -24.44 4.84
N SER A 641 42.28 -25.40 4.00
CA SER A 641 42.96 -25.16 2.72
C SER A 641 42.46 -26.09 1.63
N ILE A 642 41.84 -25.52 0.59
CA ILE A 642 41.49 -26.24 -0.64
C ILE A 642 42.39 -25.82 -1.80
N SER A 643 42.64 -26.72 -2.74
CA SER A 643 43.40 -26.41 -3.96
C SER A 643 42.87 -27.18 -5.17
N PHE A 644 42.77 -26.50 -6.30
CA PHE A 644 42.25 -27.04 -7.55
C PHE A 644 42.92 -26.39 -8.76
N THR A 645 42.77 -26.96 -9.95
CA THR A 645 43.38 -26.42 -11.19
C THR A 645 42.35 -26.48 -12.31
N PRO A 646 41.72 -25.35 -12.66
CA PRO A 646 40.79 -25.31 -13.77
C PRO A 646 41.54 -25.41 -15.11
N THR A 647 40.90 -26.00 -16.12
CA THR A 647 41.45 -26.13 -17.47
C THR A 647 41.05 -24.96 -18.38
N GLU A 648 40.18 -24.08 -17.92
CA GLU A 648 39.74 -22.86 -18.59
C GLU A 648 39.77 -21.64 -17.64
N ALA A 649 39.64 -20.45 -18.20
CA ALA A 649 39.48 -19.23 -17.41
C ALA A 649 38.01 -19.01 -17.06
N GLY A 650 37.73 -18.54 -15.85
CA GLY A 650 36.36 -18.37 -15.37
C GLY A 650 36.30 -17.85 -13.93
N VAL A 651 35.14 -17.93 -13.30
CA VAL A 651 34.96 -17.53 -11.89
C VAL A 651 34.32 -18.69 -11.13
N VAL A 652 34.87 -19.00 -9.95
CA VAL A 652 34.25 -19.97 -9.02
C VAL A 652 33.81 -19.29 -7.74
N GLU A 653 32.72 -19.78 -7.16
CA GLU A 653 32.27 -19.40 -5.82
C GLU A 653 32.84 -20.37 -4.78
N ILE A 654 33.35 -19.79 -3.69
CA ILE A 654 33.85 -20.51 -2.51
C ILE A 654 32.83 -20.37 -1.40
N GLU A 655 32.54 -21.46 -0.72
CA GLU A 655 31.52 -21.56 0.32
C GLU A 655 32.11 -22.05 1.65
N ALA A 656 31.59 -21.50 2.74
CA ALA A 656 31.68 -22.09 4.06
C ALA A 656 30.38 -22.83 4.35
N TRP A 657 30.47 -24.09 4.80
CA TRP A 657 29.33 -24.90 5.16
C TRP A 657 29.30 -25.19 6.66
N ALA A 658 28.11 -25.16 7.24
CA ALA A 658 27.82 -25.60 8.60
C ALA A 658 26.64 -26.56 8.62
N TYR A 659 26.75 -27.70 9.31
CA TYR A 659 25.63 -28.62 9.53
C TYR A 659 25.86 -29.53 10.74
N GLY A 660 24.81 -30.23 11.18
CA GLY A 660 24.87 -31.12 12.35
C GLY A 660 24.18 -30.51 13.57
N GLY A 661 24.92 -30.27 14.66
CA GLY A 661 24.35 -29.82 15.93
C GLY A 661 23.58 -28.49 15.82
N ILE A 662 22.39 -28.46 16.44
CA ILE A 662 21.34 -27.45 16.21
C ILE A 662 21.32 -26.31 17.26
N THR A 663 22.31 -26.26 18.14
CA THR A 663 22.46 -25.24 19.18
C THR A 663 23.89 -24.70 19.21
N TYR A 664 24.64 -24.92 18.13
CA TYR A 664 26.06 -24.59 18.02
C TYR A 664 26.29 -23.59 16.89
N SER A 665 27.44 -22.92 16.97
CA SER A 665 27.82 -21.83 16.08
C SER A 665 29.16 -22.15 15.42
N GLY A 666 29.21 -21.97 14.11
CA GLY A 666 30.43 -21.96 13.32
C GLY A 666 30.88 -20.52 13.08
N TYR A 667 32.18 -20.32 12.92
CA TYR A 667 32.78 -19.02 12.66
C TYR A 667 33.77 -19.15 11.52
N VAL A 668 33.77 -18.17 10.63
CA VAL A 668 34.68 -18.09 9.48
C VAL A 668 35.25 -16.69 9.47
N ASP A 669 36.57 -16.60 9.38
CA ASP A 669 37.30 -15.34 9.39
C ASP A 669 38.51 -15.45 8.46
N ASP A 670 39.13 -14.30 8.15
CA ASP A 670 40.42 -14.15 7.46
C ASP A 670 40.66 -15.12 6.29
N MET A 671 40.68 -14.60 5.07
CA MET A 671 40.86 -15.41 3.87
C MET A 671 42.14 -15.07 3.12
N THR A 672 42.78 -16.08 2.54
CA THR A 672 43.87 -15.94 1.59
C THR A 672 43.58 -16.76 0.34
N ILE A 673 43.53 -16.10 -0.82
CA ILE A 673 43.39 -16.72 -2.15
C ILE A 673 44.67 -16.50 -2.95
N THR A 674 45.19 -17.56 -3.57
CA THR A 674 46.35 -17.51 -4.46
C THR A 674 46.01 -18.18 -5.79
N VAL A 675 46.30 -17.50 -6.91
CA VAL A 675 46.25 -18.08 -8.26
C VAL A 675 47.67 -18.12 -8.81
N ALA A 676 48.17 -19.32 -9.14
CA ALA A 676 49.52 -19.51 -9.64
C ALA A 676 49.78 -18.63 -10.89
N GLY A 677 50.84 -17.83 -10.88
CA GLY A 677 51.17 -16.90 -11.98
C GLY A 677 50.47 -15.54 -11.95
N GLY A 678 49.55 -15.31 -11.00
CA GLY A 678 49.00 -13.98 -10.66
C GLY A 678 49.64 -13.38 -9.39
N ASN A 679 49.31 -12.13 -9.06
CA ASN A 679 49.65 -11.56 -7.75
C ASN A 679 48.72 -12.14 -6.66
N PRO A 680 49.24 -12.65 -5.52
CA PRO A 680 48.46 -12.77 -4.29
C PRO A 680 48.10 -11.37 -3.75
N THR A 681 47.01 -11.04 -3.03
CA THR A 681 45.82 -11.74 -2.51
C THR A 681 44.91 -10.68 -1.87
N LEU A 682 43.58 -10.83 -1.92
CA LEU A 682 42.65 -10.14 -1.00
C LEU A 682 42.62 -10.87 0.35
N THR A 683 42.82 -10.14 1.44
CA THR A 683 43.18 -10.72 2.74
C THR A 683 42.09 -10.67 3.80
N ASN A 684 40.88 -10.17 3.49
CA ASN A 684 39.85 -10.03 4.52
C ASN A 684 38.43 -10.24 3.97
N MET A 685 37.51 -10.55 4.89
CA MET A 685 36.08 -10.75 4.63
C MET A 685 35.25 -9.50 5.00
N ASP A 686 35.92 -8.34 5.03
CA ASP A 686 35.41 -7.09 5.62
C ASP A 686 34.47 -6.31 4.69
N TYR A 687 34.58 -6.52 3.39
CA TYR A 687 33.70 -5.89 2.42
C TYR A 687 32.38 -6.64 2.37
N VAL A 688 31.27 -5.91 2.48
CA VAL A 688 29.94 -6.51 2.53
C VAL A 688 29.09 -6.05 1.35
N PHE A 689 28.52 -7.01 0.64
CA PHE A 689 27.50 -6.78 -0.36
C PHE A 689 26.30 -7.68 -0.09
N GLN A 690 25.09 -7.09 -0.04
CA GLN A 690 23.85 -7.85 0.22
C GLN A 690 23.93 -8.73 1.47
N ALA A 691 24.46 -8.19 2.57
CA ALA A 691 24.65 -8.91 3.83
C ALA A 691 25.51 -10.19 3.72
N GLN A 692 26.44 -10.23 2.76
CA GLN A 692 27.41 -11.31 2.58
C GLN A 692 28.82 -10.75 2.35
N PRO A 693 29.88 -11.53 2.65
CA PRO A 693 31.24 -11.15 2.31
C PRO A 693 31.38 -10.96 0.79
N ALA A 694 32.05 -9.89 0.40
CA ALA A 694 32.32 -9.51 -0.98
C ALA A 694 33.84 -9.52 -1.22
N VAL A 695 34.40 -10.72 -1.36
CA VAL A 695 35.82 -10.92 -1.71
C VAL A 695 35.88 -11.25 -3.20
N MET A 696 36.46 -10.34 -4.02
CA MET A 696 36.64 -10.51 -5.47
C MET A 696 38.08 -10.30 -5.91
N ASP A 697 38.77 -11.33 -6.39
CA ASP A 697 40.11 -11.21 -6.96
C ASP A 697 40.14 -10.21 -8.13
N THR A 698 40.96 -9.16 -8.05
CA THR A 698 41.07 -8.08 -9.05
C THR A 698 42.04 -8.39 -10.20
N GLY A 699 42.37 -9.65 -10.45
CA GLY A 699 43.38 -10.05 -11.43
C GLY A 699 42.98 -9.88 -12.91
N ALA A 700 43.14 -8.67 -13.48
CA ALA A 700 43.64 -8.34 -14.84
C ALA A 700 42.99 -7.06 -15.45
N ALA A 701 43.53 -5.88 -15.13
CA ALA A 701 43.55 -4.75 -16.06
C ALA A 701 44.99 -4.56 -16.53
N SER A 702 45.35 -5.13 -17.68
CA SER A 702 46.60 -4.80 -18.36
C SER A 702 46.34 -3.71 -19.41
N GLY A 703 46.84 -2.51 -19.13
CA GLY A 703 47.14 -1.50 -20.15
C GLY A 703 46.35 -0.19 -20.09
N GLY A 704 46.94 0.80 -19.41
CA GLY A 704 46.87 2.23 -19.80
C GLY A 704 45.52 2.90 -19.87
N ASP A 705 44.96 3.27 -18.72
CA ASP A 705 44.65 4.68 -18.41
C ASP A 705 44.28 4.80 -16.92
N GLY A 706 44.74 5.88 -16.30
CA GLY A 706 44.60 6.09 -14.86
C GLY A 706 43.15 6.22 -14.42
N GLY A 707 42.77 5.38 -13.44
CA GLY A 707 41.56 5.54 -12.62
C GLY A 707 40.50 4.48 -12.89
N SER A 708 40.58 3.32 -12.22
CA SER A 708 39.42 2.42 -12.08
C SER A 708 39.24 1.98 -10.63
N VAL A 709 38.31 2.66 -9.95
CA VAL A 709 37.57 2.08 -8.83
C VAL A 709 36.63 1.05 -9.46
N ILE A 710 36.84 -0.23 -9.19
CA ILE A 710 35.94 -1.31 -9.60
C ILE A 710 34.67 -1.17 -8.75
N GLY A 711 33.74 -0.37 -9.25
CA GLY A 711 32.40 -0.26 -8.72
C GLY A 711 31.60 -1.49 -9.08
N TRP A 712 30.77 -1.95 -8.14
CA TRP A 712 29.53 -2.64 -8.44
C TRP A 712 28.75 -1.84 -9.50
N VAL A 713 28.93 -2.16 -10.78
CA VAL A 713 28.00 -1.74 -11.82
C VAL A 713 26.85 -2.74 -11.80
N ASP A 714 26.00 -2.60 -10.79
CA ASP A 714 24.56 -2.67 -11.03
C ASP A 714 24.08 -1.21 -11.12
N VAL A 715 24.39 -0.59 -12.27
CA VAL A 715 23.55 0.50 -12.76
C VAL A 715 22.32 -0.16 -13.34
N GLN A 716 21.25 -0.22 -12.54
CA GLN A 716 19.85 0.06 -12.89
C GLN A 716 18.94 -0.44 -11.78
#